data_AF-F8L9H2-F1
#
_entry.id   AF-F8L9H2-F1
#
_cell.length_a   1.000
_cell.length_b   1.000
_cell.length_c   1.000
_cell.angle_alpha   90.00
_cell.angle_beta   90.00
_cell.angle_gamma   90.00
#
_symmetry.space_group_name_H-M   'P 1'
#
loop_
_entity.id
_entity.type
_entity.pdbx_description
1 polymer ?
#
loop_
_entity_poly.entity_id
_entity_poly.type
_entity_poly.pdbx_seq_one_letter_code
_entity_poly.pdbx_strand_id
1 'polypeptide(L)'
;MFGRLNALALKHDWIEYAAGVSMVLAGIFILALITYHKKWKWLWEEYITSVDHKKIGIMYLVVSFVMLVKGFIDALMMRAQQAIACGDNLGYLGAEHYQQIFTAHGVTMIFFVGMGVIFGLINIILPLQLGARDVAFPLLNSISFWLFTAGGLYILISLVIGVFAGTGWTAYPPLAGLKYNPGVGVDYWIWSIQISGIGSLLSGVNFFVTILKMRCPGMTLWRMPVFAWATLGCVILIIASFPILTANLAMLSTDRLLDTKIFTAGFGGNPMMYINLLWAWGHPEVYILILPIFGVFSEYVPVFSRKKLFGYPSMVWAIIVIVFLSFIVWLHHFFTMGAGPSVNAFFGIMTMIIAVPTGVKVFNWLFTMYRGKVQFTSPMLWFVGFVITFALGGMTGVMMAVPGIDFQVHNSLFLIAHFHQVIIGGVVFGFFGGFTYWFPKMFGFTLIEKYGKAAFWCWFFGFLIAFMPLYLLGFMGATRRLNHYEASTGWQPLFVTAAIGSLIIAVGVFFQVLQLWVSIKHRKENRDTTGDPWDGRTLEWATTSPPPFYNFAFTPEVHGRDAFWDMKYSKRKPLDNRPYEDIHMPSNSGIGFYIGVLSCIGGFAFVWHMFWLAGLSVLGIIISLIARLGNKHPHYYVKADEVERIETRTRNA
;
A
#
# COMPACT_ATOMS: atom_id res chain seq x y z
N MET A 1 -22.47 19.20 18.14
CA MET A 1 -23.83 19.51 18.64
C MET A 1 -24.76 18.33 18.30
N PHE A 2 -24.76 17.16 18.97
CA PHE A 2 -24.17 16.73 20.25
C PHE A 2 -23.47 15.36 20.16
N GLY A 3 -22.68 15.07 21.20
CA GLY A 3 -21.72 13.97 21.35
C GLY A 3 -20.68 14.38 22.41
N ARG A 4 -19.51 13.74 22.46
CA ARG A 4 -18.40 14.11 23.37
C ARG A 4 -17.60 15.35 22.92
N LEU A 5 -17.83 15.84 21.71
CA LEU A 5 -17.05 16.93 21.10
C LEU A 5 -17.27 18.25 21.84
N ASN A 6 -16.18 18.84 22.34
CA ASN A 6 -16.17 20.12 23.04
C ASN A 6 -14.86 20.89 22.72
N ALA A 7 -14.73 22.13 23.20
CA ALA A 7 -13.58 22.99 22.88
C ALA A 7 -12.21 22.40 23.32
N LEU A 8 -12.17 21.51 24.32
CA LEU A 8 -10.93 20.84 24.73
C LEU A 8 -10.41 19.88 23.65
N ALA A 9 -11.25 19.44 22.71
CA ALA A 9 -10.81 18.63 21.58
C ALA A 9 -9.87 19.37 20.62
N LEU A 10 -9.78 20.70 20.71
CA LEU A 10 -8.84 21.51 19.92
C LEU A 10 -7.58 21.86 20.70
N LYS A 11 -7.47 21.42 21.97
CA LYS A 11 -6.33 21.71 22.81
C LYS A 11 -5.21 20.72 22.48
N HIS A 12 -4.17 21.27 21.88
CA HIS A 12 -3.02 20.53 21.36
C HIS A 12 -1.71 21.09 21.93
N ASP A 13 -0.67 20.28 21.93
CA ASP A 13 0.71 20.72 22.09
C ASP A 13 1.08 21.67 20.93
N TRP A 14 2.03 22.58 21.14
CA TRP A 14 2.53 23.50 20.10
C TRP A 14 2.97 22.78 18.81
N ILE A 15 3.55 21.58 18.90
CA ILE A 15 3.97 20.78 17.75
C ILE A 15 2.75 20.31 16.96
N GLU A 16 1.78 19.72 17.66
CA GLU A 16 0.51 19.25 17.07
C GLU A 16 -0.27 20.42 16.47
N TYR A 17 -0.33 21.56 17.17
CA TYR A 17 -0.98 22.77 16.70
C TYR A 17 -0.30 23.34 15.46
N ALA A 18 1.03 23.41 15.43
CA ALA A 18 1.79 23.84 14.25
C ALA A 18 1.57 22.89 13.05
N ALA A 19 1.55 21.58 13.29
CA ALA A 19 1.24 20.58 12.27
C ALA A 19 -0.20 20.75 11.74
N GLY A 20 -1.19 20.88 12.63
CA GLY A 20 -2.60 21.09 12.28
C GLY A 20 -2.81 22.37 11.47
N VAL A 21 -2.26 23.50 11.92
CA VAL A 21 -2.35 24.79 11.21
C VAL A 21 -1.67 24.73 9.84
N SER A 22 -0.46 24.18 9.76
CA SER A 22 0.26 24.07 8.48
C SER A 22 -0.51 23.19 7.48
N MET A 23 -1.12 22.11 7.93
CA MET A 23 -1.98 21.25 7.11
C MET A 23 -3.23 21.99 6.61
N VAL A 24 -3.92 22.72 7.48
CA VAL A 24 -5.11 23.51 7.10
C VAL A 24 -4.72 24.60 6.09
N LEU A 25 -3.62 25.32 6.32
CA LEU A 25 -3.11 26.33 5.40
C LEU A 25 -2.72 25.72 4.04
N ALA A 26 -2.08 24.55 4.03
CA ALA A 26 -1.77 23.83 2.79
C ALA A 26 -3.05 23.42 2.04
N GLY A 27 -4.08 22.96 2.75
CA GLY A 27 -5.39 22.66 2.18
C GLY A 27 -6.04 23.89 1.55
N ILE A 28 -6.07 25.02 2.25
CA ILE A 28 -6.58 26.30 1.74
C ILE A 28 -5.79 26.75 0.50
N PHE A 29 -4.46 26.64 0.54
CA PHE A 29 -3.61 26.99 -0.59
C PHE A 29 -3.92 26.14 -1.84
N ILE A 30 -4.10 24.83 -1.68
CA ILE A 30 -4.49 23.94 -2.80
C ILE A 30 -5.87 24.31 -3.35
N LEU A 31 -6.85 24.57 -2.48
CA LEU A 31 -8.19 25.00 -2.88
C LEU A 31 -8.16 26.35 -3.62
N ALA A 32 -7.32 27.29 -3.15
CA ALA A 32 -7.10 28.57 -3.80
C ALA A 32 -6.47 28.40 -5.19
N LEU A 33 -5.46 27.52 -5.34
CA LEU A 33 -4.86 27.21 -6.64
C LEU A 33 -5.85 26.58 -7.63
N ILE A 34 -6.68 25.64 -7.18
CA ILE A 34 -7.72 25.02 -8.01
C ILE A 34 -8.73 26.07 -8.49
N THR A 35 -9.12 26.97 -7.58
CA THR A 35 -10.05 28.07 -7.86
C THR A 35 -9.44 29.09 -8.83
N TYR A 36 -8.20 29.51 -8.58
CA TYR A 36 -7.45 30.44 -9.41
C TYR A 36 -7.28 29.92 -10.85
N HIS A 37 -6.94 28.64 -11.00
CA HIS A 37 -6.81 28.00 -12.31
C HIS A 37 -8.13 27.51 -12.92
N LYS A 38 -9.27 27.75 -12.26
CA LYS A 38 -10.63 27.34 -12.69
C LYS A 38 -10.73 25.84 -13.01
N LYS A 39 -10.09 24.99 -12.21
CA LYS A 39 -9.99 23.53 -12.45
C LYS A 39 -11.05 22.69 -11.74
N TRP A 40 -12.05 23.31 -11.09
CA TRP A 40 -13.14 22.61 -10.40
C TRP A 40 -13.93 21.67 -11.31
N LYS A 41 -14.38 22.15 -12.48
CA LYS A 41 -15.14 21.33 -13.44
C LYS A 41 -14.32 20.13 -13.94
N TRP A 42 -13.08 20.38 -14.32
CA TRP A 42 -12.14 19.35 -14.76
C TRP A 42 -11.89 18.31 -13.67
N LEU A 43 -11.64 18.73 -12.42
CA LEU A 43 -11.39 17.81 -11.31
C LEU A 43 -12.61 16.91 -11.04
N TRP A 44 -13.81 17.49 -11.09
CA TRP A 44 -15.07 16.78 -10.91
C TRP A 44 -15.33 15.76 -12.02
N GLU A 45 -15.26 16.18 -13.28
CA GLU A 45 -15.58 15.36 -14.45
C GLU A 45 -14.51 14.33 -14.76
N GLU A 46 -13.22 14.67 -14.59
CA GLU A 46 -12.13 13.80 -15.02
C GLU A 46 -11.62 12.86 -13.94
N TYR A 47 -11.66 13.23 -12.66
CA TYR A 47 -11.05 12.45 -11.57
C TYR A 47 -12.06 12.03 -10.51
N ILE A 48 -12.77 12.97 -9.88
CA ILE A 48 -13.62 12.66 -8.71
C ILE A 48 -14.72 11.66 -9.05
N THR A 49 -15.37 11.84 -10.20
CA THR A 49 -16.45 10.97 -10.67
C THR A 49 -15.97 9.85 -11.61
N SER A 50 -14.66 9.74 -11.83
CA SER A 50 -14.09 8.77 -12.76
C SER A 50 -14.31 7.34 -12.28
N VAL A 51 -14.61 6.45 -13.23
CA VAL A 51 -14.63 5.00 -13.04
C VAL A 51 -13.46 4.29 -13.71
N ASP A 52 -12.66 5.02 -14.51
CA ASP A 52 -11.47 4.50 -15.19
C ASP A 52 -10.42 4.03 -14.16
N HIS A 53 -10.10 2.73 -14.21
CA HIS A 53 -9.08 2.09 -13.37
C HIS A 53 -7.72 2.83 -13.36
N LYS A 54 -7.31 3.42 -14.50
CA LYS A 54 -6.03 4.16 -14.60
C LYS A 54 -6.04 5.38 -13.70
N LYS A 55 -7.13 6.16 -13.75
CA LYS A 55 -7.27 7.39 -12.96
C LYS A 55 -7.49 7.09 -11.49
N ILE A 56 -8.31 6.08 -11.16
CA ILE A 56 -8.46 5.59 -9.78
C ILE A 56 -7.10 5.18 -9.21
N GLY A 57 -6.30 4.43 -9.96
CA GLY A 57 -4.98 4.03 -9.53
C GLY A 57 -4.01 5.20 -9.33
N ILE A 58 -4.04 6.22 -10.19
CA ILE A 58 -3.26 7.46 -9.98
C ILE A 58 -3.69 8.16 -8.69
N MET A 59 -5.00 8.25 -8.41
CA MET A 59 -5.48 8.87 -7.17
C MET A 59 -5.03 8.10 -5.92
N TYR A 60 -5.02 6.76 -5.96
CA TYR A 60 -4.43 5.92 -4.91
C TYR A 60 -2.96 6.28 -4.66
N LEU A 61 -2.16 6.41 -5.73
CA LEU A 61 -0.75 6.80 -5.61
C LEU A 61 -0.57 8.21 -5.04
N VAL A 62 -1.43 9.16 -5.41
CA VAL A 62 -1.40 10.54 -4.88
C VAL A 62 -1.69 10.56 -3.37
N VAL A 63 -2.75 9.88 -2.92
CA VAL A 63 -3.07 9.79 -1.48
C VAL A 63 -1.93 9.11 -0.73
N SER A 64 -1.39 8.01 -1.29
CA SER A 64 -0.27 7.28 -0.68
C SER A 64 0.99 8.14 -0.58
N PHE A 65 1.26 9.00 -1.56
CA PHE A 65 2.39 9.91 -1.54
C PHE A 65 2.24 10.99 -0.45
N VAL A 66 1.06 11.58 -0.31
CA VAL A 66 0.79 12.55 0.78
C VAL A 66 0.97 11.87 2.15
N MET A 67 0.44 10.65 2.29
CA MET A 67 0.57 9.86 3.51
C MET A 67 2.01 9.40 3.78
N LEU A 68 2.80 9.14 2.74
CA LEU A 68 4.23 8.84 2.85
C LEU A 68 4.99 10.03 3.45
N VAL A 69 4.70 11.26 3.00
CA VAL A 69 5.33 12.46 3.58
C VAL A 69 4.99 12.58 5.06
N LYS A 70 3.71 12.42 5.44
CA LYS A 70 3.30 12.43 6.85
C LYS A 70 3.99 11.34 7.67
N GLY A 71 3.95 10.09 7.20
CA GLY A 71 4.57 8.97 7.89
C GLY A 71 6.10 9.11 8.01
N PHE A 72 6.75 9.73 7.01
CA PHE A 72 8.19 9.99 7.06
C PHE A 72 8.55 11.10 8.06
N ILE A 73 7.73 12.16 8.15
CA ILE A 73 7.90 13.20 9.19
C ILE A 73 7.79 12.58 10.59
N ASP A 74 6.79 11.73 10.83
CA ASP A 74 6.67 11.00 12.11
C ASP A 74 7.94 10.18 12.42
N ALA A 75 8.50 9.51 11.42
CA ALA A 75 9.71 8.70 11.57
C ALA A 75 10.92 9.55 11.96
N LEU A 76 11.11 10.70 11.30
CA LEU A 76 12.17 11.66 11.63
C LEU A 76 11.99 12.20 13.05
N MET A 77 10.77 12.52 13.44
CA MET A 77 10.47 13.00 14.79
C MET A 77 10.84 11.95 15.85
N MET A 78 10.42 10.70 15.65
CA MET A 78 10.77 9.60 16.56
C MET A 78 12.29 9.38 16.64
N ARG A 79 12.99 9.41 15.51
CA ARG A 79 14.45 9.20 15.48
C ARG A 79 15.20 10.36 16.13
N ALA A 80 14.76 11.59 15.93
CA ALA A 80 15.31 12.76 16.61
C ALA A 80 15.12 12.66 18.12
N GLN A 81 13.93 12.26 18.59
CA GLN A 81 13.67 12.05 20.03
C GLN A 81 14.60 10.98 20.59
N GLN A 82 14.70 9.81 19.96
CA GLN A 82 15.56 8.73 20.43
C GLN A 82 17.05 9.08 20.41
N ALA A 83 17.50 9.97 19.53
CA ALA A 83 18.91 10.37 19.50
C ALA A 83 19.30 11.31 20.67
N ILE A 84 18.36 12.13 21.16
CA ILE A 84 18.64 13.15 22.17
C ILE A 84 18.15 12.80 23.58
N ALA A 85 17.13 11.94 23.69
CA ALA A 85 16.48 11.60 24.96
C ALA A 85 17.25 10.53 25.74
N CYS A 86 18.38 10.94 26.32
CA CYS A 86 19.33 10.10 27.03
C CYS A 86 19.74 10.74 28.37
N GLY A 87 19.77 9.95 29.45
CA GLY A 87 20.19 10.42 30.77
C GLY A 87 19.29 11.55 31.30
N ASP A 88 19.87 12.69 31.69
CA ASP A 88 19.10 13.81 32.23
C ASP A 88 18.25 14.55 31.17
N ASN A 89 18.51 14.31 29.88
CA ASN A 89 17.76 14.93 28.80
C ASN A 89 16.53 14.07 28.45
N LEU A 90 15.32 14.59 28.73
CA LEU A 90 14.06 13.93 28.41
C LEU A 90 13.64 14.07 26.93
N GLY A 91 14.36 14.87 26.14
CA GLY A 91 14.01 15.20 24.78
C GLY A 91 12.86 16.21 24.67
N TYR A 92 12.23 16.26 23.50
CA TYR A 92 11.20 17.25 23.18
C TYR A 92 9.79 16.64 23.04
N LEU A 93 9.67 15.32 22.89
CA LEU A 93 8.40 14.61 22.83
C LEU A 93 8.08 13.96 24.18
N GLY A 94 6.97 14.41 24.79
CA GLY A 94 6.39 13.72 25.94
C GLY A 94 5.92 12.31 25.60
N ALA A 95 5.78 11.44 26.62
CA ALA A 95 5.45 10.03 26.44
C ALA A 95 4.10 9.81 25.71
N GLU A 96 3.09 10.64 25.99
CA GLU A 96 1.77 10.55 25.34
C GLU A 96 1.86 10.88 23.85
N HIS A 97 2.47 12.01 23.49
CA HIS A 97 2.63 12.41 22.10
C HIS A 97 3.53 11.42 21.33
N TYR A 98 4.63 10.94 21.92
CA TYR A 98 5.46 9.91 21.30
C TYR A 98 4.67 8.63 20.98
N GLN A 99 3.75 8.23 21.89
CA GLN A 99 2.86 7.09 21.69
C GLN A 99 1.88 7.29 20.54
N GLN A 100 1.30 8.48 20.42
CA GLN A 100 0.45 8.82 19.29
C GLN A 100 1.22 8.79 17.97
N ILE A 101 2.43 9.36 17.92
CA ILE A 101 3.25 9.43 16.71
C ILE A 101 3.62 8.03 16.21
N PHE A 102 4.16 7.14 17.05
CA PHE A 102 4.54 5.81 16.57
C PHE A 102 3.32 4.97 16.16
N THR A 103 2.17 5.22 16.79
CA THR A 103 0.91 4.56 16.43
C THR A 103 0.42 5.05 15.07
N ALA A 104 0.34 6.37 14.88
CA ALA A 104 -0.05 6.99 13.62
C ALA A 104 0.91 6.63 12.48
N HIS A 105 2.22 6.61 12.74
CA HIS A 105 3.24 6.21 11.77
C HIS A 105 2.99 4.79 11.25
N GLY A 106 2.86 3.82 12.16
CA GLY A 106 2.64 2.42 11.80
C GLY A 106 1.36 2.22 10.98
N VAL A 107 0.26 2.85 11.41
CA VAL A 107 -1.03 2.78 10.69
C VAL A 107 -0.93 3.44 9.31
N THR A 108 -0.34 4.64 9.24
CA THR A 108 -0.16 5.38 7.99
C THR A 108 0.65 4.56 6.99
N MET A 109 1.80 4.04 7.40
CA MET A 109 2.73 3.35 6.51
C MET A 109 2.18 2.01 6.00
N ILE A 110 1.47 1.24 6.82
CA ILE A 110 0.92 -0.05 6.40
C ILE A 110 -0.37 0.13 5.59
N PHE A 111 -1.35 0.84 6.15
CA PHE A 111 -2.69 0.88 5.56
C PHE A 111 -2.85 1.94 4.47
N PHE A 112 -2.12 3.06 4.54
CA PHE A 112 -2.36 4.19 3.63
C PHE A 112 -1.20 4.47 2.67
N VAL A 113 0.00 3.99 2.97
CA VAL A 113 1.12 3.97 2.02
C VAL A 113 1.24 2.61 1.37
N GLY A 114 1.45 1.54 2.14
CA GLY A 114 1.62 0.17 1.65
C GLY A 114 0.45 -0.27 0.78
N MET A 115 -0.74 -0.39 1.36
CA MET A 115 -1.92 -0.82 0.62
C MET A 115 -2.31 0.13 -0.51
N GLY A 116 -2.20 1.45 -0.31
CA GLY A 116 -2.54 2.43 -1.32
C GLY A 116 -1.63 2.34 -2.55
N VAL A 117 -0.32 2.15 -2.36
CA VAL A 117 0.62 1.91 -3.45
C VAL A 117 0.30 0.63 -4.22
N ILE A 118 0.01 -0.46 -3.50
CA ILE A 118 -0.30 -1.76 -4.11
C ILE A 118 -1.57 -1.69 -4.94
N PHE A 119 -2.66 -1.15 -4.38
CA PHE A 119 -3.90 -0.96 -5.13
C PHE A 119 -3.75 0.04 -6.27
N GLY A 120 -2.90 1.07 -6.12
CA GLY A 120 -2.56 1.99 -7.20
C GLY A 120 -1.94 1.28 -8.39
N LEU A 121 -0.91 0.47 -8.17
CA LEU A 121 -0.25 -0.31 -9.22
C LEU A 121 -1.16 -1.36 -9.85
N ILE A 122 -1.89 -2.12 -9.03
CA ILE A 122 -2.83 -3.15 -9.51
C ILE A 122 -3.89 -2.49 -10.40
N ASN A 123 -4.48 -1.38 -9.96
CA ASN A 123 -5.48 -0.64 -10.73
C ASN A 123 -4.94 -0.25 -12.11
N ILE A 124 -3.76 0.34 -12.18
CA ILE A 124 -3.23 0.87 -13.44
C ILE A 124 -2.83 -0.27 -14.39
N ILE A 125 -2.10 -1.27 -13.89
CA ILE A 125 -1.38 -2.22 -14.73
C ILE A 125 -2.16 -3.50 -15.00
N LEU A 126 -2.93 -4.00 -14.04
CA LEU A 126 -3.55 -5.32 -14.15
C LEU A 126 -4.49 -5.42 -15.36
N PRO A 127 -5.48 -4.52 -15.59
CA PRO A 127 -6.37 -4.65 -16.74
C PRO A 127 -5.61 -4.58 -18.08
N LEU A 128 -4.58 -3.74 -18.17
CA LEU A 128 -3.73 -3.63 -19.35
C LEU A 128 -3.00 -4.94 -19.64
N GLN A 129 -2.45 -5.59 -18.61
CA GLN A 129 -1.76 -6.87 -18.74
C GLN A 129 -2.69 -8.03 -19.11
N LEU A 130 -3.96 -7.98 -18.71
CA LEU A 130 -4.96 -8.99 -19.05
C LEU A 130 -5.59 -8.78 -20.45
N GLY A 131 -5.27 -7.68 -21.13
CA GLY A 131 -5.91 -7.29 -22.39
C GLY A 131 -7.37 -6.84 -22.22
N ALA A 132 -7.74 -6.36 -21.03
CA ALA A 132 -9.08 -5.91 -20.69
C ALA A 132 -9.25 -4.39 -20.89
N ARG A 133 -10.47 -3.95 -21.19
CA ARG A 133 -10.80 -2.53 -21.35
C ARG A 133 -10.99 -1.79 -20.02
N ASP A 134 -11.43 -2.49 -18.97
CA ASP A 134 -11.59 -1.98 -17.62
C ASP A 134 -11.64 -3.16 -16.61
N VAL A 135 -11.86 -2.86 -15.33
CA VAL A 135 -12.13 -3.85 -14.26
C VAL A 135 -13.58 -4.35 -14.29
N ALA A 136 -13.86 -5.44 -13.56
CA ALA A 136 -15.19 -6.09 -13.54
C ALA A 136 -16.28 -5.19 -12.97
N PHE A 137 -15.97 -4.41 -11.94
CA PHE A 137 -16.91 -3.51 -11.29
C PHE A 137 -16.33 -2.09 -11.18
N PRO A 138 -16.41 -1.26 -12.23
CA PRO A 138 -15.80 0.07 -12.26
C PRO A 138 -16.32 1.04 -11.18
N LEU A 139 -17.64 1.01 -10.91
CA LEU A 139 -18.22 1.81 -9.82
C LEU A 139 -17.73 1.33 -8.45
N LEU A 140 -17.63 0.02 -8.24
CA LEU A 140 -17.15 -0.54 -6.98
C LEU A 140 -15.71 -0.13 -6.72
N ASN A 141 -14.90 -0.08 -7.78
CA ASN A 141 -13.53 0.43 -7.74
C ASN A 141 -13.45 1.89 -7.24
N SER A 142 -14.34 2.75 -7.74
CA SER A 142 -14.46 4.14 -7.28
C SER A 142 -14.89 4.22 -5.81
N ILE A 143 -15.88 3.42 -5.39
CA ILE A 143 -16.31 3.34 -3.99
C ILE A 143 -15.14 2.90 -3.09
N SER A 144 -14.41 1.86 -3.47
CA SER A 144 -13.26 1.37 -2.71
C SER A 144 -12.19 2.44 -2.47
N PHE A 145 -11.88 3.24 -3.51
CA PHE A 145 -10.93 4.34 -3.41
C PHE A 145 -11.40 5.42 -2.44
N TRP A 146 -12.68 5.79 -2.50
CA TRP A 146 -13.23 6.83 -1.63
C TRP A 146 -13.38 6.38 -0.18
N LEU A 147 -13.65 5.11 0.09
CA LEU A 147 -13.60 4.53 1.43
C LEU A 147 -12.16 4.49 1.99
N PHE A 148 -11.19 4.11 1.18
CA PHE A 148 -9.77 4.19 1.53
C PHE A 148 -9.37 5.62 1.90
N THR A 149 -9.74 6.60 1.07
CA THR A 149 -9.45 8.02 1.30
C THR A 149 -10.14 8.52 2.57
N ALA A 150 -11.41 8.16 2.78
CA ALA A 150 -12.15 8.50 4.00
C ALA A 150 -11.47 7.95 5.26
N GLY A 151 -11.00 6.69 5.23
CA GLY A 151 -10.26 6.07 6.33
C GLY A 151 -8.94 6.79 6.65
N GLY A 152 -8.22 7.24 5.61
CA GLY A 152 -6.97 7.99 5.77
C GLY A 152 -7.19 9.39 6.35
N LEU A 153 -8.29 10.05 5.97
CA LEU A 153 -8.66 11.36 6.50
C LEU A 153 -8.81 11.36 8.03
N TYR A 154 -9.19 10.25 8.68
CA TYR A 154 -9.29 10.20 10.15
C TYR A 154 -7.97 10.44 10.86
N ILE A 155 -6.86 9.94 10.29
CA ILE A 155 -5.53 10.18 10.85
C ILE A 155 -5.23 11.68 10.80
N LEU A 156 -5.54 12.33 9.68
CA LEU A 156 -5.32 13.77 9.50
C LEU A 156 -6.26 14.61 10.37
N ILE A 157 -7.54 14.24 10.46
CA ILE A 157 -8.52 14.92 11.30
C ILE A 157 -8.12 14.83 12.77
N SER A 158 -7.60 13.69 13.23
CA SER A 158 -7.18 13.50 14.63
C SER A 158 -6.00 14.40 15.06
N LEU A 159 -5.24 14.96 14.10
CA LEU A 159 -4.18 15.95 14.38
C LEU A 159 -4.73 17.35 14.70
N VAL A 160 -5.99 17.62 14.37
CA VAL A 160 -6.64 18.94 14.56
C VAL A 160 -7.79 18.86 15.55
N ILE A 161 -8.47 17.72 15.61
CA ILE A 161 -9.67 17.50 16.42
C ILE A 161 -9.49 16.19 17.19
N GLY A 162 -9.30 16.27 18.50
CA GLY A 162 -9.10 15.14 19.38
C GLY A 162 -7.63 14.74 19.47
N VAL A 163 -7.37 13.45 19.61
CA VAL A 163 -6.02 12.87 19.64
C VAL A 163 -6.08 11.52 18.94
N PHE A 164 -4.95 11.01 18.44
CA PHE A 164 -4.90 9.67 17.86
C PHE A 164 -4.63 8.60 18.93
N ALA A 165 -4.76 7.32 18.58
CA ALA A 165 -4.52 6.22 19.52
C ALA A 165 -3.06 6.22 20.03
N GLY A 166 -2.87 6.13 21.35
CA GLY A 166 -1.58 5.91 22.00
C GLY A 166 -1.24 4.44 22.26
N THR A 167 -1.87 3.50 21.56
CA THR A 167 -1.87 2.07 21.91
C THR A 167 -0.97 1.20 21.01
N GLY A 168 -0.24 1.82 20.07
CA GLY A 168 0.42 1.15 18.96
C GLY A 168 -0.55 0.78 17.84
N TRP A 169 0.01 0.54 16.65
CA TRP A 169 -0.77 0.25 15.43
C TRP A 169 -1.66 -0.99 15.53
N THR A 170 -1.42 -1.85 16.52
CA THR A 170 -2.18 -3.08 16.78
C THR A 170 -3.29 -2.93 17.82
N ALA A 171 -3.39 -1.80 18.52
CA ALA A 171 -4.43 -1.48 19.50
C ALA A 171 -4.84 -2.63 20.44
N TYR A 172 -3.87 -3.24 21.13
CA TYR A 172 -4.14 -4.39 22.00
C TYR A 172 -5.01 -4.05 23.21
N PRO A 173 -6.07 -4.83 23.48
CA PRO A 173 -6.64 -4.97 24.81
C PRO A 173 -5.61 -5.60 25.79
N PRO A 174 -5.66 -5.26 27.08
CA PRO A 174 -6.65 -4.38 27.71
C PRO A 174 -6.38 -2.88 27.49
N LEU A 175 -5.20 -2.48 27.00
CA LEU A 175 -4.80 -1.07 26.88
C LEU A 175 -5.77 -0.25 26.00
N ALA A 176 -6.31 -0.85 24.92
CA ALA A 176 -7.29 -0.20 24.05
C ALA A 176 -8.70 -0.09 24.65
N GLY A 177 -8.97 -0.70 25.82
CA GLY A 177 -10.27 -0.62 26.48
C GLY A 177 -10.50 0.70 27.21
N LEU A 178 -11.77 1.06 27.43
CA LEU A 178 -12.15 2.33 28.09
C LEU A 178 -11.52 2.54 29.47
N LYS A 179 -11.23 1.46 30.21
CA LYS A 179 -10.60 1.54 31.53
C LYS A 179 -9.21 2.19 31.48
N TYR A 180 -8.44 1.93 30.43
CA TYR A 180 -7.06 2.39 30.31
C TYR A 180 -6.90 3.53 29.30
N ASN A 181 -7.76 3.57 28.27
CA ASN A 181 -7.74 4.62 27.25
C ASN A 181 -9.18 5.13 27.00
N PRO A 182 -9.70 6.02 27.89
CA PRO A 182 -11.08 6.52 27.81
C PRO A 182 -11.29 7.56 26.69
N GLY A 183 -10.20 8.11 26.16
CA GLY A 183 -10.23 9.11 25.09
C GLY A 183 -10.66 8.54 23.74
N VAL A 184 -10.85 9.45 22.77
CA VAL A 184 -11.35 9.14 21.41
C VAL A 184 -10.32 8.53 20.46
N GLY A 185 -9.03 8.49 20.86
CA GLY A 185 -7.95 8.09 19.95
C GLY A 185 -8.06 6.67 19.43
N VAL A 186 -8.45 5.71 20.28
CA VAL A 186 -8.72 4.33 19.85
C VAL A 186 -9.92 4.28 18.91
N ASP A 187 -10.94 5.13 19.12
CA ASP A 187 -12.11 5.18 18.25
C ASP A 187 -11.75 5.72 16.85
N TYR A 188 -10.88 6.76 16.77
CA TYR A 188 -10.28 7.21 15.51
C TYR A 188 -9.56 6.07 14.78
N TRP A 189 -8.76 5.27 15.51
CA TRP A 189 -8.07 4.11 14.96
C TRP A 189 -9.03 3.04 14.43
N ILE A 190 -10.08 2.69 15.20
CA ILE A 190 -11.08 1.69 14.82
C ILE A 190 -11.77 2.11 13.51
N TRP A 191 -12.34 3.31 13.45
CA TRP A 191 -13.14 3.73 12.30
C TRP A 191 -12.28 4.09 11.09
N SER A 192 -11.04 4.54 11.28
CA SER A 192 -10.06 4.71 10.20
C SER A 192 -9.84 3.40 9.44
N ILE A 193 -9.62 2.30 10.16
CA ILE A 193 -9.30 1.00 9.57
C ILE A 193 -10.55 0.25 9.14
N GLN A 194 -11.65 0.36 9.88
CA GLN A 194 -12.91 -0.31 9.52
C GLN A 194 -13.44 0.19 8.17
N ILE A 195 -13.45 1.51 7.96
CA ILE A 195 -13.95 2.11 6.72
C ILE A 195 -13.03 1.75 5.54
N SER A 196 -11.71 1.90 5.71
CA SER A 196 -10.76 1.54 4.65
C SER A 196 -10.74 0.05 4.35
N GLY A 197 -10.91 -0.80 5.37
CA GLY A 197 -10.97 -2.25 5.27
C GLY A 197 -12.13 -2.76 4.43
N ILE A 198 -13.31 -2.12 4.54
CA ILE A 198 -14.45 -2.40 3.64
C ILE A 198 -14.04 -2.10 2.19
N GLY A 199 -13.41 -0.95 1.94
CA GLY A 199 -12.89 -0.61 0.60
C GLY A 199 -11.90 -1.64 0.06
N SER A 200 -10.95 -2.08 0.89
CA SER A 200 -9.99 -3.12 0.51
C SER A 200 -10.65 -4.45 0.14
N LEU A 201 -11.66 -4.89 0.91
CA LEU A 201 -12.41 -6.12 0.62
C LEU A 201 -13.14 -6.03 -0.73
N LEU A 202 -13.81 -4.91 -0.98
CA LEU A 202 -14.49 -4.65 -2.25
C LEU A 202 -13.52 -4.65 -3.44
N SER A 203 -12.33 -4.06 -3.27
CA SER A 203 -11.25 -4.14 -4.28
C SER A 203 -10.77 -5.56 -4.50
N GLY A 204 -10.61 -6.36 -3.43
CA GLY A 204 -10.22 -7.76 -3.52
C GLY A 204 -11.20 -8.56 -4.38
N VAL A 205 -12.51 -8.45 -4.12
CA VAL A 205 -13.55 -9.10 -4.92
C VAL A 205 -13.51 -8.62 -6.38
N ASN A 206 -13.34 -7.32 -6.60
CA ASN A 206 -13.31 -6.74 -7.94
C ASN A 206 -12.18 -7.30 -8.81
N PHE A 207 -10.95 -7.29 -8.28
CA PHE A 207 -9.80 -7.80 -9.01
C PHE A 207 -9.81 -9.32 -9.16
N PHE A 208 -10.32 -10.06 -8.17
CA PHE A 208 -10.50 -11.51 -8.29
C PHE A 208 -11.39 -11.86 -9.50
N VAL A 209 -12.55 -11.21 -9.63
CA VAL A 209 -13.45 -11.43 -10.76
C VAL A 209 -12.82 -10.95 -12.07
N THR A 210 -12.15 -9.79 -12.06
CA THR A 210 -11.46 -9.24 -13.24
C THR A 210 -10.44 -10.24 -13.80
N ILE A 211 -9.57 -10.80 -12.94
CA ILE A 211 -8.53 -11.75 -13.36
C ILE A 211 -9.16 -13.02 -13.94
N LEU A 212 -10.21 -13.56 -13.32
CA LEU A 212 -10.77 -14.83 -13.75
C LEU A 212 -11.66 -14.71 -14.99
N LYS A 213 -12.40 -13.61 -15.13
CA LYS A 213 -13.49 -13.48 -16.11
C LYS A 213 -13.26 -12.46 -17.23
N MET A 214 -12.31 -11.53 -17.11
CA MET A 214 -12.12 -10.46 -18.11
C MET A 214 -10.81 -10.56 -18.91
N ARG A 215 -10.12 -11.70 -18.84
CA ARG A 215 -8.94 -11.96 -19.67
C ARG A 215 -9.28 -12.00 -21.15
N CYS A 216 -8.34 -11.52 -21.96
CA CYS A 216 -8.45 -11.61 -23.40
C CYS A 216 -8.40 -13.08 -23.89
N PRO A 217 -8.97 -13.36 -25.08
CA PRO A 217 -9.00 -14.72 -25.63
C PRO A 217 -7.60 -15.32 -25.78
N GLY A 218 -7.50 -16.62 -25.49
CA GLY A 218 -6.25 -17.39 -25.56
C GLY A 218 -5.31 -17.26 -24.35
N MET A 219 -5.55 -16.32 -23.43
CA MET A 219 -4.82 -16.21 -22.17
C MET A 219 -5.38 -17.17 -21.10
N THR A 220 -4.87 -18.40 -21.08
CA THR A 220 -5.12 -19.34 -19.98
C THR A 220 -4.46 -18.84 -18.68
N LEU A 221 -4.84 -19.40 -17.52
CA LEU A 221 -4.19 -19.09 -16.23
C LEU A 221 -2.66 -19.24 -16.33
N TRP A 222 -2.18 -20.32 -16.94
CA TRP A 222 -0.75 -20.58 -17.09
C TRP A 222 -0.04 -19.69 -18.12
N ARG A 223 -0.75 -18.80 -18.83
CA ARG A 223 -0.17 -17.81 -19.75
C ARG A 223 -0.17 -16.39 -19.20
N MET A 224 -0.76 -16.14 -18.03
CA MET A 224 -0.78 -14.81 -17.44
C MET A 224 0.63 -14.33 -17.04
N PRO A 225 0.90 -13.02 -17.09
CA PRO A 225 2.09 -12.45 -16.47
C PRO A 225 2.19 -12.78 -14.97
N VAL A 226 3.41 -12.75 -14.42
CA VAL A 226 3.60 -13.11 -13.01
C VAL A 226 3.01 -12.05 -12.09
N PHE A 227 2.98 -10.79 -12.51
CA PHE A 227 2.26 -9.74 -11.77
C PHE A 227 0.76 -10.04 -11.62
N ALA A 228 0.10 -10.57 -12.66
CA ALA A 228 -1.30 -10.98 -12.56
C ALA A 228 -1.49 -12.18 -11.61
N TRP A 229 -0.59 -13.17 -11.62
CA TRP A 229 -0.62 -14.29 -10.66
C TRP A 229 -0.38 -13.85 -9.22
N ALA A 230 0.59 -12.99 -9.01
CA ALA A 230 0.88 -12.42 -7.70
C ALA A 230 -0.29 -11.60 -7.17
N THR A 231 -0.94 -10.83 -8.06
CA THR A 231 -2.16 -10.10 -7.73
C THR A 231 -3.31 -11.05 -7.41
N LEU A 232 -3.47 -12.16 -8.15
CA LEU A 232 -4.47 -13.18 -7.84
C LEU A 232 -4.26 -13.76 -6.43
N GLY A 233 -3.01 -14.07 -6.05
CA GLY A 233 -2.67 -14.50 -4.70
C GLY A 233 -3.02 -13.45 -3.65
N CYS A 234 -2.63 -12.20 -3.88
CA CYS A 234 -2.94 -11.05 -3.03
C CYS A 234 -4.46 -10.88 -2.79
N VAL A 235 -5.28 -10.92 -3.84
CA VAL A 235 -6.74 -10.70 -3.70
C VAL A 235 -7.46 -11.88 -3.05
N ILE A 236 -6.95 -13.11 -3.21
CA ILE A 236 -7.44 -14.27 -2.46
C ILE A 236 -7.18 -14.08 -0.96
N LEU A 237 -5.98 -13.63 -0.59
CA LEU A 237 -5.66 -13.32 0.79
C LEU A 237 -6.57 -12.21 1.34
N ILE A 238 -6.80 -11.14 0.58
CA ILE A 238 -7.69 -10.04 0.99
C ILE A 238 -9.09 -10.57 1.31
N ILE A 239 -9.68 -11.35 0.40
CA ILE A 239 -11.04 -11.87 0.55
C ILE A 239 -11.15 -12.77 1.79
N ALA A 240 -10.13 -13.56 2.09
CA ALA A 240 -10.13 -14.49 3.21
C ALA A 240 -9.73 -13.86 4.56
N SER A 241 -8.86 -12.85 4.59
CA SER A 241 -8.31 -12.29 5.84
C SER A 241 -9.04 -11.04 6.34
N PHE A 242 -9.50 -10.14 5.47
CA PHE A 242 -10.14 -8.88 5.88
C PHE A 242 -11.44 -9.05 6.68
N PRO A 243 -12.27 -10.08 6.45
CA PRO A 243 -13.42 -10.33 7.30
C PRO A 243 -13.04 -10.56 8.77
N ILE A 244 -11.88 -11.17 9.04
CA ILE A 244 -11.38 -11.40 10.41
C ILE A 244 -11.08 -10.06 11.09
N LEU A 245 -10.38 -9.15 10.41
CA LEU A 245 -10.12 -7.80 10.92
C LEU A 245 -11.44 -7.04 11.15
N THR A 246 -12.33 -7.08 10.17
CA THR A 246 -13.64 -6.39 10.23
C THR A 246 -14.44 -6.81 11.46
N ALA A 247 -14.48 -8.11 11.76
CA ALA A 247 -15.13 -8.66 12.94
C ALA A 247 -14.39 -8.28 14.24
N ASN A 248 -13.06 -8.36 14.24
CA ASN A 248 -12.24 -8.04 15.42
C ASN A 248 -12.38 -6.56 15.84
N LEU A 249 -12.36 -5.65 14.87
CA LEU A 249 -12.58 -4.22 15.07
C LEU A 249 -14.02 -3.92 15.50
N ALA A 250 -15.01 -4.61 14.91
CA ALA A 250 -16.40 -4.47 15.32
C ALA A 250 -16.59 -4.88 16.80
N MET A 251 -16.03 -6.02 17.22
CA MET A 251 -16.08 -6.48 18.61
C MET A 251 -15.35 -5.52 19.57
N LEU A 252 -14.20 -4.97 19.17
CA LEU A 252 -13.52 -3.95 19.98
C LEU A 252 -14.34 -2.65 20.07
N SER A 253 -15.01 -2.27 18.98
CA SER A 253 -15.91 -1.12 18.95
C SER A 253 -17.11 -1.31 19.88
N THR A 254 -17.71 -2.50 19.92
CA THR A 254 -18.81 -2.78 20.86
C THR A 254 -18.35 -2.81 22.31
N ASP A 255 -17.12 -3.28 22.59
CA ASP A 255 -16.56 -3.24 23.94
C ASP A 255 -16.40 -1.79 24.44
N ARG A 256 -16.15 -0.84 23.52
CA ARG A 256 -15.99 0.58 23.83
C ARG A 256 -17.29 1.40 23.77
N LEU A 257 -18.22 1.06 22.88
CA LEU A 257 -19.45 1.84 22.67
C LEU A 257 -20.65 1.30 23.45
N LEU A 258 -20.74 -0.02 23.57
CA LEU A 258 -21.89 -0.73 24.14
C LEU A 258 -21.54 -1.47 25.44
N ASP A 259 -20.31 -1.31 25.92
CA ASP A 259 -19.77 -1.96 27.12
C ASP A 259 -19.85 -3.50 27.08
N THR A 260 -19.72 -4.08 25.87
CA THR A 260 -19.55 -5.54 25.76
C THR A 260 -18.25 -5.97 26.45
N LYS A 261 -18.20 -7.20 26.96
CA LYS A 261 -17.09 -7.72 27.77
C LYS A 261 -16.29 -8.78 26.99
N ILE A 262 -16.08 -8.57 25.69
CA ILE A 262 -15.49 -9.59 24.81
C ILE A 262 -13.99 -9.72 25.06
N PHE A 263 -13.26 -8.59 25.05
CA PHE A 263 -11.81 -8.53 25.20
C PHE A 263 -11.37 -7.90 26.53
N THR A 264 -12.31 -7.62 27.43
CA THR A 264 -12.00 -7.09 28.76
C THR A 264 -11.30 -8.14 29.62
N ALA A 265 -10.44 -7.71 30.56
CA ALA A 265 -9.73 -8.61 31.47
C ALA A 265 -10.62 -9.21 32.58
N GLY A 266 -11.85 -8.71 32.76
CA GLY A 266 -12.80 -9.19 33.77
C GLY A 266 -14.14 -9.60 33.14
N PHE A 267 -15.08 -10.03 34.00
CA PHE A 267 -16.46 -10.38 33.60
C PHE A 267 -16.54 -11.46 32.50
N GLY A 268 -15.56 -12.36 32.42
CA GLY A 268 -15.52 -13.46 31.44
C GLY A 268 -14.87 -13.12 30.09
N GLY A 269 -14.42 -11.88 29.88
CA GLY A 269 -13.71 -11.49 28.65
C GLY A 269 -12.30 -12.07 28.55
N ASN A 270 -11.76 -12.11 27.32
CA ASN A 270 -10.44 -12.66 27.04
C ASN A 270 -9.62 -11.74 26.09
N PRO A 271 -8.67 -10.94 26.61
CA PRO A 271 -7.83 -10.07 25.77
C PRO A 271 -6.90 -10.84 24.82
N MET A 272 -6.50 -12.07 25.16
CA MET A 272 -5.64 -12.89 24.30
C MET A 272 -6.35 -13.30 23.00
N MET A 273 -7.68 -13.41 23.02
CA MET A 273 -8.47 -13.71 21.83
C MET A 273 -8.34 -12.60 20.77
N TYR A 274 -8.32 -11.34 21.20
CA TYR A 274 -8.08 -10.21 20.28
C TYR A 274 -6.74 -10.35 19.55
N ILE A 275 -5.68 -10.67 20.30
CA ILE A 275 -4.32 -10.81 19.75
C ILE A 275 -4.29 -11.94 18.72
N ASN A 276 -4.90 -13.09 19.04
CA ASN A 276 -5.02 -14.20 18.12
C ASN A 276 -5.75 -13.82 16.81
N LEU A 277 -6.94 -13.20 16.92
CA LEU A 277 -7.74 -12.80 15.75
C LEU A 277 -7.05 -11.71 14.93
N LEU A 278 -6.42 -10.73 15.59
CA LEU A 278 -5.68 -9.69 14.90
C LEU A 278 -4.58 -10.29 14.04
N TRP A 279 -3.76 -11.20 14.57
CA TRP A 279 -2.66 -11.77 13.79
C TRP A 279 -3.09 -12.79 12.76
N ALA A 280 -4.21 -13.49 12.98
CA ALA A 280 -4.83 -14.31 11.95
C ALA A 280 -5.19 -13.50 10.68
N TRP A 281 -5.44 -12.19 10.81
CA TRP A 281 -5.45 -11.25 9.69
C TRP A 281 -4.05 -10.68 9.36
N GLY A 282 -3.32 -10.23 10.39
CA GLY A 282 -2.15 -9.38 10.24
C GLY A 282 -0.95 -10.07 9.61
N HIS A 283 -0.82 -11.39 9.75
CA HIS A 283 0.21 -12.13 9.05
C HIS A 283 -0.10 -12.32 7.55
N PRO A 284 -1.31 -12.74 7.13
CA PRO A 284 -1.70 -12.65 5.73
C PRO A 284 -1.51 -11.25 5.11
N GLU A 285 -1.76 -10.17 5.86
CA GLU A 285 -1.60 -8.80 5.38
C GLU A 285 -0.18 -8.47 4.89
N VAL A 286 0.86 -8.94 5.59
CA VAL A 286 2.22 -8.68 5.13
C VAL A 286 2.52 -9.37 3.78
N TYR A 287 1.83 -10.47 3.48
CA TYR A 287 1.90 -11.11 2.16
C TYR A 287 1.07 -10.42 1.09
N ILE A 288 -0.07 -9.83 1.47
CA ILE A 288 -0.88 -8.96 0.59
C ILE A 288 -0.01 -7.81 0.05
N LEU A 289 0.88 -7.26 0.88
CA LEU A 289 1.82 -6.21 0.48
C LEU A 289 2.95 -6.72 -0.43
N ILE A 290 3.61 -7.83 -0.07
CA ILE A 290 4.84 -8.25 -0.77
C ILE A 290 4.57 -9.02 -2.07
N LEU A 291 3.46 -9.76 -2.17
CA LEU A 291 3.17 -10.60 -3.34
C LEU A 291 3.11 -9.76 -4.63
N PRO A 292 2.32 -8.67 -4.73
CA PRO A 292 2.26 -7.90 -5.96
C PRO A 292 3.62 -7.30 -6.33
N ILE A 293 4.43 -6.88 -5.34
CA ILE A 293 5.78 -6.38 -5.57
C ILE A 293 6.73 -7.45 -6.11
N PHE A 294 6.59 -8.69 -5.65
CA PHE A 294 7.25 -9.82 -6.30
C PHE A 294 6.80 -10.02 -7.75
N GLY A 295 5.54 -9.76 -8.03
CA GLY A 295 5.03 -9.61 -9.39
C GLY A 295 5.79 -8.55 -10.16
N VAL A 296 5.88 -7.33 -9.62
CA VAL A 296 6.59 -6.20 -10.22
C VAL A 296 8.03 -6.55 -10.60
N PHE A 297 8.81 -7.14 -9.68
CA PHE A 297 10.17 -7.61 -9.98
C PHE A 297 10.20 -8.61 -11.13
N SER A 298 9.21 -9.50 -11.19
CA SER A 298 9.10 -10.52 -12.24
C SER A 298 8.77 -9.95 -13.61
N GLU A 299 8.29 -8.71 -13.71
CA GLU A 299 8.01 -8.04 -14.98
C GLU A 299 9.25 -7.31 -15.51
N TYR A 300 9.86 -6.45 -14.69
CA TYR A 300 10.93 -5.59 -15.19
C TYR A 300 12.32 -6.27 -15.21
N VAL A 301 12.59 -7.27 -14.34
CA VAL A 301 13.88 -7.99 -14.36
C VAL A 301 14.11 -8.70 -15.71
N PRO A 302 13.14 -9.45 -16.29
CA PRO A 302 13.25 -9.99 -17.66
C PRO A 302 13.49 -8.95 -18.75
N VAL A 303 12.85 -7.78 -18.64
CA VAL A 303 12.96 -6.70 -19.63
C VAL A 303 14.37 -6.12 -19.63
N PHE A 304 14.86 -5.68 -18.47
CA PHE A 304 16.20 -5.10 -18.37
C PHE A 304 17.34 -6.14 -18.42
N SER A 305 17.04 -7.44 -18.29
CA SER A 305 17.99 -8.53 -18.54
C SER A 305 17.95 -9.06 -19.99
N ARG A 306 17.01 -8.57 -20.82
CA ARG A 306 16.79 -9.02 -22.21
C ARG A 306 16.62 -10.54 -22.33
N LYS A 307 15.99 -11.18 -21.33
CA LYS A 307 15.83 -12.63 -21.25
C LYS A 307 14.44 -12.99 -20.74
N LYS A 308 13.91 -14.13 -21.17
CA LYS A 308 12.67 -14.70 -20.62
C LYS A 308 12.85 -14.97 -19.12
N LEU A 309 11.79 -14.75 -18.33
CA LEU A 309 11.78 -15.11 -16.91
C LEU A 309 12.10 -16.60 -16.73
N PHE A 310 13.12 -16.88 -15.91
CA PHE A 310 13.52 -18.23 -15.54
C PHE A 310 12.55 -18.82 -14.51
N GLY A 311 12.23 -20.11 -14.65
CA GLY A 311 11.43 -20.83 -13.65
C GLY A 311 9.99 -20.33 -13.50
N TYR A 312 9.31 -19.93 -14.57
CA TYR A 312 7.91 -19.45 -14.47
C TYR A 312 6.97 -20.42 -13.72
N PRO A 313 6.94 -21.74 -14.01
CA PRO A 313 6.11 -22.66 -13.22
C PRO A 313 6.47 -22.68 -11.74
N SER A 314 7.76 -22.63 -11.39
CA SER A 314 8.18 -22.61 -9.98
C SER A 314 7.84 -21.28 -9.30
N MET A 315 7.86 -20.15 -10.02
CA MET A 315 7.36 -18.86 -9.51
C MET A 315 5.87 -18.92 -9.15
N VAL A 316 5.04 -19.46 -10.05
CA VAL A 316 3.59 -19.57 -9.85
C VAL A 316 3.27 -20.52 -8.70
N TRP A 317 3.91 -21.69 -8.65
CA TRP A 317 3.73 -22.62 -7.52
C TRP A 317 4.19 -22.02 -6.19
N ALA A 318 5.29 -21.27 -6.18
CA ALA A 318 5.74 -20.57 -4.98
C ALA A 318 4.69 -19.54 -4.48
N ILE A 319 4.01 -18.82 -5.38
CA ILE A 319 2.90 -17.91 -5.01
C ILE A 319 1.75 -18.69 -4.38
N ILE A 320 1.33 -19.80 -5.00
CA ILE A 320 0.23 -20.65 -4.49
C ILE A 320 0.56 -21.18 -3.09
N VAL A 321 1.78 -21.67 -2.89
CA VAL A 321 2.24 -22.18 -1.59
C VAL A 321 2.27 -21.07 -0.54
N ILE A 322 2.76 -19.87 -0.88
CA ILE A 322 2.75 -18.72 0.05
C ILE A 322 1.31 -18.37 0.46
N VAL A 323 0.38 -18.33 -0.49
CA VAL A 323 -1.03 -18.03 -0.22
C VAL A 323 -1.61 -19.02 0.80
N PHE A 324 -1.38 -20.32 0.60
CA PHE A 324 -1.85 -21.35 1.53
C PHE A 324 -1.15 -21.25 2.91
N LEU A 325 0.19 -21.18 2.92
CA LEU A 325 0.96 -21.16 4.17
C LEU A 325 0.73 -19.90 5.01
N SER A 326 0.38 -18.77 4.40
CA SER A 326 0.12 -17.52 5.11
C SER A 326 -0.99 -17.63 6.17
N PHE A 327 -1.90 -18.59 6.01
CA PHE A 327 -3.00 -18.84 6.95
C PHE A 327 -2.67 -19.85 8.04
N ILE A 328 -1.42 -20.34 8.17
CA ILE A 328 -1.05 -21.34 9.19
C ILE A 328 0.25 -21.00 9.93
N VAL A 329 0.57 -19.71 10.02
CA VAL A 329 1.82 -19.23 10.64
C VAL A 329 1.61 -18.08 11.64
N TRP A 330 0.39 -17.54 11.77
CA TRP A 330 0.15 -16.27 12.49
C TRP A 330 0.54 -16.26 13.97
N LEU A 331 0.57 -17.43 14.64
CA LEU A 331 0.90 -17.53 16.06
C LEU A 331 2.32 -17.08 16.39
N HIS A 332 3.25 -17.08 15.43
CA HIS A 332 4.62 -16.62 15.69
C HIS A 332 4.70 -15.17 16.18
N HIS A 333 3.65 -14.37 15.98
CA HIS A 333 3.61 -12.98 16.47
C HIS A 333 3.39 -12.89 17.98
N PHE A 334 3.12 -14.01 18.65
CA PHE A 334 2.83 -14.06 20.07
C PHE A 334 3.30 -15.37 20.72
N PHE A 335 4.46 -15.91 20.30
CA PHE A 335 5.08 -17.07 20.96
C PHE A 335 5.25 -16.88 22.48
N THR A 336 5.43 -15.63 22.91
CA THR A 336 5.58 -15.20 24.30
C THR A 336 4.28 -15.11 25.10
N MET A 337 3.12 -15.45 24.50
CA MET A 337 1.81 -15.41 25.16
C MET A 337 1.45 -16.70 25.94
N GLY A 338 2.42 -17.61 26.09
CA GLY A 338 2.28 -18.78 26.98
C GLY A 338 1.60 -20.00 26.36
N ALA A 339 1.54 -20.10 25.02
CA ALA A 339 1.12 -21.33 24.37
C ALA A 339 2.09 -22.50 24.65
N GLY A 340 1.57 -23.73 24.66
CA GLY A 340 2.38 -24.92 24.96
C GLY A 340 3.50 -25.18 23.94
N PRO A 341 4.56 -25.93 24.31
CA PRO A 341 5.73 -26.15 23.45
C PRO A 341 5.40 -26.73 22.08
N SER A 342 4.46 -27.68 22.01
CA SER A 342 4.05 -28.31 20.75
C SER A 342 3.40 -27.32 19.77
N VAL A 343 2.63 -26.36 20.28
CA VAL A 343 1.99 -25.31 19.47
C VAL A 343 3.06 -24.36 18.94
N ASN A 344 3.95 -23.89 19.80
CA ASN A 344 5.06 -23.02 19.39
C ASN A 344 5.97 -23.71 18.36
N ALA A 345 6.29 -24.99 18.56
CA ALA A 345 7.09 -25.77 17.62
C ALA A 345 6.40 -25.91 16.25
N PHE A 346 5.11 -26.25 16.21
CA PHE A 346 4.35 -26.35 14.96
C PHE A 346 4.39 -25.04 14.17
N PHE A 347 4.00 -23.92 14.80
CA PHE A 347 3.97 -22.63 14.12
C PHE A 347 5.36 -22.12 13.75
N GLY A 348 6.38 -22.41 14.56
CA GLY A 348 7.77 -22.13 14.22
C GLY A 348 8.23 -22.88 12.97
N ILE A 349 7.96 -24.19 12.89
CA ILE A 349 8.29 -25.03 11.73
C ILE A 349 7.56 -24.54 10.47
N MET A 350 6.25 -24.29 10.54
CA MET A 350 5.48 -23.80 9.40
C MET A 350 5.99 -22.43 8.92
N THR A 351 6.39 -21.56 9.85
CA THR A 351 7.01 -20.26 9.52
C THR A 351 8.36 -20.42 8.85
N MET A 352 9.17 -21.40 9.23
CA MET A 352 10.44 -21.68 8.52
C MET A 352 10.20 -22.24 7.11
N ILE A 353 9.18 -23.09 6.92
CA ILE A 353 8.84 -23.67 5.61
C ILE A 353 8.47 -22.57 4.59
N ILE A 354 7.80 -21.50 5.02
CA ILE A 354 7.39 -20.39 4.12
C ILE A 354 8.57 -19.65 3.49
N ALA A 355 9.78 -19.76 4.08
CA ALA A 355 10.99 -19.17 3.53
C ALA A 355 11.42 -19.83 2.21
N VAL A 356 11.12 -21.12 2.02
CA VAL A 356 11.53 -21.89 0.83
C VAL A 356 10.90 -21.33 -0.46
N PRO A 357 9.57 -21.15 -0.58
CA PRO A 357 8.96 -20.50 -1.75
C PRO A 357 9.55 -19.13 -2.06
N THR A 358 9.84 -18.33 -1.02
CA THR A 358 10.41 -17.00 -1.19
C THR A 358 11.83 -17.06 -1.74
N GLY A 359 12.65 -17.97 -1.21
CA GLY A 359 14.01 -18.22 -1.70
C GLY A 359 14.02 -18.65 -3.17
N VAL A 360 13.16 -19.61 -3.56
CA VAL A 360 13.02 -20.04 -4.96
C VAL A 360 12.79 -18.86 -5.90
N LYS A 361 11.96 -17.90 -5.50
CA LYS A 361 11.67 -16.71 -6.31
C LYS A 361 12.89 -15.80 -6.46
N VAL A 362 13.65 -15.57 -5.38
CA VAL A 362 14.90 -14.79 -5.43
C VAL A 362 15.91 -15.43 -6.38
N PHE A 363 16.13 -16.74 -6.27
CA PHE A 363 17.02 -17.47 -7.18
C PHE A 363 16.54 -17.43 -8.63
N ASN A 364 15.24 -17.56 -8.88
CA ASN A 364 14.69 -17.46 -10.24
C ASN A 364 14.96 -16.08 -10.87
N TRP A 365 14.87 -14.98 -10.12
CA TRP A 365 15.24 -13.66 -10.64
C TRP A 365 16.75 -13.56 -10.91
N LEU A 366 17.61 -14.07 -10.02
CA LEU A 366 19.06 -14.12 -10.24
C LEU A 366 19.42 -14.95 -11.49
N PHE A 367 18.78 -16.09 -11.71
CA PHE A 367 18.96 -16.91 -12.93
C PHE A 367 18.35 -16.27 -14.18
N THR A 368 17.40 -15.36 -14.02
CA THR A 368 16.90 -14.52 -15.12
C THR A 368 17.95 -13.48 -15.53
N MET A 369 18.72 -12.95 -14.58
CA MET A 369 19.86 -12.07 -14.89
C MET A 369 21.06 -12.86 -15.46
N TYR A 370 21.28 -14.08 -14.97
CA TYR A 370 22.38 -14.94 -15.42
C TYR A 370 22.33 -15.19 -16.93
N ARG A 371 23.44 -14.92 -17.62
CA ARG A 371 23.57 -14.97 -19.09
C ARG A 371 22.58 -14.04 -19.85
N GLY A 372 21.97 -13.07 -19.16
CA GLY A 372 21.24 -11.97 -19.78
C GLY A 372 22.15 -10.78 -20.13
N LYS A 373 21.62 -9.78 -20.84
CA LYS A 373 22.28 -8.49 -21.05
C LYS A 373 21.67 -7.48 -20.09
N VAL A 374 22.21 -7.42 -18.87
CA VAL A 374 21.66 -6.59 -17.77
C VAL A 374 21.95 -5.10 -18.01
N GLN A 375 20.90 -4.31 -18.14
CA GLN A 375 20.96 -2.86 -18.20
C GLN A 375 20.77 -2.28 -16.79
N PHE A 376 21.81 -1.64 -16.23
CA PHE A 376 21.77 -1.02 -14.90
C PHE A 376 21.10 0.36 -14.90
N THR A 377 19.81 0.34 -15.21
CA THR A 377 18.89 1.47 -15.04
C THR A 377 18.33 1.52 -13.61
N SER A 378 17.65 2.61 -13.24
CA SER A 378 17.09 2.82 -11.90
C SER A 378 16.23 1.64 -11.41
N PRO A 379 15.30 1.06 -12.21
CA PRO A 379 14.56 -0.13 -11.79
C PRO A 379 15.45 -1.32 -11.39
N MET A 380 16.53 -1.57 -12.13
CA MET A 380 17.46 -2.66 -11.81
C MET A 380 18.32 -2.37 -10.59
N LEU A 381 18.67 -1.10 -10.32
CA LEU A 381 19.33 -0.73 -9.07
C LEU A 381 18.43 -1.00 -7.86
N TRP A 382 17.16 -0.59 -7.92
CA TRP A 382 16.17 -0.91 -6.89
C TRP A 382 16.03 -2.42 -6.68
N PHE A 383 16.05 -3.22 -7.76
CA PHE A 383 16.02 -4.68 -7.65
C PHE A 383 17.27 -5.25 -6.96
N VAL A 384 18.47 -4.80 -7.31
CA VAL A 384 19.70 -5.27 -6.65
C VAL A 384 19.71 -4.88 -5.17
N GLY A 385 19.29 -3.64 -4.86
CA GLY A 385 19.10 -3.19 -3.48
C GLY A 385 18.10 -4.05 -2.72
N PHE A 386 16.98 -4.42 -3.36
CA PHE A 386 16.01 -5.37 -2.84
C PHE A 386 16.66 -6.71 -2.53
N VAL A 387 17.36 -7.35 -3.48
CA VAL A 387 17.94 -8.69 -3.26
C VAL A 387 18.86 -8.69 -2.04
N ILE A 388 19.71 -7.67 -1.90
CA ILE A 388 20.66 -7.56 -0.77
C ILE A 388 19.91 -7.34 0.54
N THR A 389 19.05 -6.32 0.60
CA THR A 389 18.36 -5.94 1.84
C THR A 389 17.36 -7.01 2.27
N PHE A 390 16.58 -7.55 1.35
CA PHE A 390 15.55 -8.55 1.60
C PHE A 390 16.14 -9.91 1.96
N ALA A 391 17.29 -10.32 1.40
CA ALA A 391 17.96 -11.54 1.83
C ALA A 391 18.41 -11.45 3.30
N LEU A 392 19.03 -10.33 3.69
CA LEU A 392 19.42 -10.08 5.09
C LEU A 392 18.19 -10.06 6.02
N GLY A 393 17.12 -9.35 5.63
CA GLY A 393 15.87 -9.32 6.39
C GLY A 393 15.19 -10.69 6.47
N GLY A 394 15.18 -11.46 5.40
CA GLY A 394 14.63 -12.82 5.37
C GLY A 394 15.38 -13.75 6.32
N MET A 395 16.71 -13.67 6.37
CA MET A 395 17.52 -14.45 7.32
C MET A 395 17.17 -14.13 8.77
N THR A 396 17.05 -12.85 9.14
CA THR A 396 16.67 -12.46 10.51
C THR A 396 15.23 -12.86 10.85
N GLY A 397 14.33 -12.91 9.86
CA GLY A 397 12.97 -13.42 10.02
C GLY A 397 12.93 -14.91 10.32
N VAL A 398 13.72 -15.71 9.60
CA VAL A 398 13.87 -17.15 9.86
C VAL A 398 14.45 -17.40 11.25
N MET A 399 15.38 -16.55 11.72
CA MET A 399 15.88 -16.63 13.10
C MET A 399 14.75 -16.41 14.13
N MET A 400 13.91 -15.40 13.94
CA MET A 400 12.77 -15.14 14.84
C MET A 400 11.64 -16.17 14.71
N ALA A 401 11.58 -16.95 13.64
CA ALA A 401 10.65 -18.07 13.52
C ALA A 401 10.97 -19.20 14.53
N VAL A 402 12.17 -19.21 15.12
CA VAL A 402 12.56 -20.16 16.16
C VAL A 402 12.09 -19.63 17.53
N PRO A 403 11.11 -20.28 18.20
CA PRO A 403 10.52 -19.74 19.42
C PRO A 403 11.53 -19.45 20.54
N GLY A 404 12.55 -20.29 20.69
CA GLY A 404 13.60 -20.09 21.70
C GLY A 404 14.44 -18.82 21.47
N ILE A 405 14.63 -18.41 20.20
CA ILE A 405 15.27 -17.14 19.87
C ILE A 405 14.27 -16.00 20.05
N ASP A 406 13.03 -16.16 19.57
CA ASP A 406 11.98 -15.15 19.72
C ASP A 406 11.78 -14.76 21.19
N PHE A 407 11.82 -15.70 22.13
CA PHE A 407 11.73 -15.38 23.56
C PHE A 407 12.74 -14.32 24.05
N GLN A 408 13.90 -14.19 23.40
CA GLN A 408 14.90 -13.18 23.72
C GLN A 408 14.72 -11.88 22.94
N VAL A 409 14.34 -11.96 21.66
CA VAL A 409 14.29 -10.79 20.76
C VAL A 409 12.88 -10.24 20.54
N HIS A 410 11.86 -10.90 21.10
CA HIS A 410 10.46 -10.50 20.98
C HIS A 410 10.26 -9.07 21.50
N ASN A 411 9.68 -8.21 20.68
CA ASN A 411 9.50 -6.78 20.96
C ASN A 411 10.77 -5.97 21.23
N SER A 412 11.97 -6.52 21.02
CA SER A 412 13.20 -5.73 20.99
C SER A 412 13.31 -4.92 19.68
N LEU A 413 14.31 -4.05 19.59
CA LEU A 413 14.60 -3.33 18.35
C LEU A 413 15.05 -4.27 17.20
N PHE A 414 15.41 -5.52 17.50
CA PHE A 414 15.70 -6.55 16.48
C PHE A 414 14.46 -6.83 15.61
N LEU A 415 13.28 -6.95 16.23
CA LEU A 415 12.00 -7.13 15.52
C LEU A 415 11.71 -5.94 14.60
N ILE A 416 11.94 -4.72 15.10
CA ILE A 416 11.74 -3.49 14.33
C ILE A 416 12.70 -3.45 13.14
N ALA A 417 13.98 -3.77 13.35
CA ALA A 417 14.99 -3.82 12.31
C ALA A 417 14.63 -4.83 11.21
N HIS A 418 14.27 -6.06 11.61
CA HIS A 418 13.82 -7.11 10.69
C HIS A 418 12.64 -6.66 9.82
N PHE A 419 11.56 -6.20 10.45
CA PHE A 419 10.34 -5.88 9.72
C PHE A 419 10.53 -4.69 8.79
N HIS A 420 11.23 -3.64 9.23
CA HIS A 420 11.55 -2.51 8.36
C HIS A 420 12.45 -2.93 7.20
N GLN A 421 13.33 -3.91 7.40
CA GLN A 421 14.17 -4.40 6.32
C GLN A 421 13.40 -5.13 5.23
N VAL A 422 12.43 -5.97 5.59
CA VAL A 422 11.61 -6.67 4.59
C VAL A 422 10.55 -5.75 3.95
N ILE A 423 10.03 -4.75 4.68
CA ILE A 423 9.04 -3.81 4.11
C ILE A 423 9.71 -2.72 3.27
N ILE A 424 10.76 -2.06 3.76
CA ILE A 424 11.45 -1.01 2.98
C ILE A 424 12.21 -1.66 1.82
N GLY A 425 13.02 -2.67 2.12
CA GLY A 425 13.81 -3.37 1.11
C GLY A 425 12.96 -4.16 0.12
N GLY A 426 11.86 -4.77 0.58
CA GLY A 426 10.90 -5.49 -0.26
C GLY A 426 9.92 -4.59 -0.97
N VAL A 427 9.00 -4.01 -0.21
CA VAL A 427 7.83 -3.29 -0.73
C VAL A 427 8.20 -1.92 -1.30
N VAL A 428 8.89 -1.08 -0.52
CA VAL A 428 9.16 0.32 -0.92
C VAL A 428 10.15 0.37 -2.09
N PHE A 429 11.23 -0.40 -2.05
CA PHE A 429 12.20 -0.44 -3.17
C PHE A 429 11.57 -1.04 -4.42
N GLY A 430 10.79 -2.11 -4.29
CA GLY A 430 10.08 -2.69 -5.42
C GLY A 430 9.02 -1.76 -6.01
N PHE A 431 8.35 -0.96 -5.16
CA PHE A 431 7.49 0.11 -5.63
C PHE A 431 8.27 1.16 -6.42
N PHE A 432 9.39 1.69 -5.91
CA PHE A 432 10.14 2.70 -6.66
C PHE A 432 10.69 2.17 -7.99
N GLY A 433 11.10 0.89 -8.02
CA GLY A 433 11.45 0.19 -9.27
C GLY A 433 10.28 0.12 -10.24
N GLY A 434 9.11 -0.36 -9.78
CA GLY A 434 7.89 -0.45 -10.59
C GLY A 434 7.34 0.90 -11.02
N PHE A 435 7.34 1.89 -10.14
CA PHE A 435 6.92 3.26 -10.40
C PHE A 435 7.77 3.86 -11.51
N THR A 436 9.10 3.72 -11.43
CA THR A 436 10.01 4.19 -12.49
C THR A 436 9.78 3.44 -13.81
N TYR A 437 9.55 2.12 -13.74
CA TYR A 437 9.30 1.27 -14.90
C TYR A 437 8.00 1.66 -15.64
N TRP A 438 6.89 1.81 -14.93
CA TRP A 438 5.59 2.13 -15.52
C TRP A 438 5.27 3.63 -15.58
N PHE A 439 6.18 4.51 -15.14
CA PHE A 439 5.98 5.97 -15.22
C PHE A 439 5.59 6.46 -16.62
N PRO A 440 6.25 6.00 -17.72
CA PRO A 440 5.86 6.40 -19.07
C PRO A 440 4.44 5.96 -19.43
N LYS A 441 4.01 4.79 -18.94
CA LYS A 441 2.65 4.30 -19.17
C LYS A 441 1.61 5.14 -18.46
N MET A 442 1.93 5.69 -17.28
CA MET A 442 1.02 6.57 -16.53
C MET A 442 0.94 7.98 -17.10
N PHE A 443 2.06 8.55 -17.55
CA PHE A 443 2.15 9.99 -17.84
C PHE A 443 2.68 10.36 -19.24
N GLY A 444 3.15 9.38 -20.03
CA GLY A 444 3.61 9.56 -21.42
C GLY A 444 5.06 10.04 -21.59
N PHE A 445 5.88 10.03 -20.54
CA PHE A 445 7.29 10.41 -20.61
C PHE A 445 8.13 9.65 -19.58
N THR A 446 9.44 9.53 -19.80
CA THR A 446 10.36 8.84 -18.89
C THR A 446 10.91 9.76 -17.80
N LEU A 447 11.21 9.17 -16.63
CA LEU A 447 11.88 9.88 -15.54
C LEU A 447 13.36 10.09 -15.84
N ILE A 448 13.93 11.19 -15.33
CA ILE A 448 15.33 11.53 -15.53
C ILE A 448 16.20 10.66 -14.62
N GLU A 449 17.04 9.86 -15.26
CA GLU A 449 17.78 8.78 -14.62
C GLU A 449 18.78 9.26 -13.56
N LYS A 450 19.43 10.41 -13.77
CA LYS A 450 20.44 10.97 -12.85
C LYS A 450 19.92 11.10 -11.42
N TYR A 451 18.72 11.66 -11.26
CA TYR A 451 18.12 11.88 -9.95
C TYR A 451 17.55 10.60 -9.35
N GLY A 452 17.04 9.67 -10.19
CA GLY A 452 16.61 8.34 -9.74
C GLY A 452 17.76 7.52 -9.15
N LYS A 453 18.93 7.56 -9.77
CA LYS A 453 20.15 6.92 -9.24
C LYS A 453 20.64 7.57 -7.95
N ALA A 454 20.61 8.90 -7.86
CA ALA A 454 20.95 9.61 -6.62
C ALA A 454 20.00 9.24 -5.47
N ALA A 455 18.69 9.24 -5.72
CA ALA A 455 17.69 8.79 -4.77
C ALA A 455 17.96 7.36 -4.30
N PHE A 456 18.21 6.42 -5.22
CA PHE A 456 18.52 5.04 -4.88
C PHE A 456 19.71 4.92 -3.91
N TRP A 457 20.83 5.58 -4.18
CA TRP A 457 22.01 5.46 -3.33
C TRP A 457 21.80 6.03 -1.94
N CYS A 458 21.12 7.18 -1.83
CA CYS A 458 20.74 7.74 -0.54
C CYS A 458 19.80 6.81 0.24
N TRP A 459 18.79 6.24 -0.42
CA TRP A 459 17.88 5.27 0.20
C TRP A 459 18.62 4.00 0.65
N PHE A 460 19.46 3.43 -0.20
CA PHE A 460 20.16 2.17 0.10
C PHE A 460 21.12 2.32 1.28
N PHE A 461 22.05 3.29 1.23
CA PHE A 461 22.99 3.50 2.33
C PHE A 461 22.34 4.09 3.57
N GLY A 462 21.40 5.03 3.41
CA GLY A 462 20.65 5.60 4.52
C GLY A 462 19.84 4.53 5.27
N PHE A 463 19.22 3.59 4.56
CA PHE A 463 18.52 2.45 5.16
C PHE A 463 19.47 1.56 5.98
N LEU A 464 20.63 1.18 5.43
CA LEU A 464 21.59 0.35 6.15
C LEU A 464 22.09 1.04 7.42
N ILE A 465 22.45 2.33 7.33
CA ILE A 465 22.91 3.11 8.48
C ILE A 465 21.79 3.33 9.51
N ALA A 466 20.54 3.48 9.07
CA ALA A 466 19.40 3.69 9.95
C ALA A 466 19.00 2.43 10.75
N PHE A 467 19.02 1.26 10.10
CA PHE A 467 18.41 0.05 10.65
C PHE A 467 19.40 -1.02 11.11
N MET A 468 20.63 -1.07 10.58
CA MET A 468 21.63 -2.03 11.08
C MET A 468 21.99 -1.83 12.56
N PRO A 469 22.16 -0.59 13.07
CA PRO A 469 22.35 -0.35 14.50
C PRO A 469 21.22 -0.90 15.37
N LEU A 470 20.00 -1.00 14.83
CA LEU A 470 18.84 -1.47 15.60
C LEU A 470 18.87 -2.98 15.86
N TYR A 471 19.53 -3.78 15.01
CA TYR A 471 19.78 -5.19 15.33
C TYR A 471 20.70 -5.32 16.54
N LEU A 472 21.77 -4.53 16.59
CA LEU A 472 22.70 -4.52 17.73
C LEU A 472 22.00 -4.04 19.00
N LEU A 473 21.27 -2.93 18.93
CA LEU A 473 20.46 -2.44 20.04
C LEU A 473 19.46 -3.49 20.53
N GLY A 474 18.82 -4.22 19.61
CA GLY A 474 17.92 -5.32 19.94
C GLY A 474 18.59 -6.46 20.70
N PHE A 475 19.84 -6.81 20.34
CA PHE A 475 20.65 -7.78 21.09
C PHE A 475 21.13 -7.24 22.45
N MET A 476 21.33 -5.94 22.56
CA MET A 476 21.70 -5.26 23.82
C MET A 476 20.50 -5.08 24.77
N GLY A 477 19.30 -5.55 24.40
CA GLY A 477 18.11 -5.47 25.24
C GLY A 477 17.25 -4.22 25.04
N ALA A 478 17.55 -3.36 24.06
CA ALA A 478 16.72 -2.20 23.76
C ALA A 478 15.35 -2.64 23.24
N THR A 479 14.29 -2.25 23.96
CA THR A 479 12.92 -2.59 23.61
C THR A 479 12.28 -1.52 22.73
N ARG A 480 11.26 -1.92 21.98
CA ARG A 480 10.50 -1.00 21.12
C ARG A 480 9.71 0.02 21.97
N ARG A 481 9.38 1.16 21.35
CA ARG A 481 8.44 2.18 21.87
C ARG A 481 8.93 2.97 23.10
N LEU A 482 10.21 2.85 23.47
CA LEU A 482 10.83 3.73 24.45
C LEU A 482 11.05 5.14 23.87
N ASN A 483 10.63 6.15 24.61
CA ASN A 483 10.82 7.58 24.29
C ASN A 483 12.03 8.20 25.01
N HIS A 484 12.60 7.50 25.99
CA HIS A 484 13.76 7.90 26.81
C HIS A 484 14.48 6.65 27.34
N TYR A 485 15.77 6.75 27.60
CA TYR A 485 16.59 5.69 28.19
C TYR A 485 17.76 6.25 29.01
N GLU A 486 18.30 5.42 29.91
CA GLU A 486 19.44 5.81 30.75
C GLU A 486 20.76 5.83 29.99
N ALA A 487 21.65 6.77 30.33
CA ALA A 487 22.99 6.86 29.73
C ALA A 487 23.88 5.63 30.02
N SER A 488 23.64 4.96 31.16
CA SER A 488 24.31 3.72 31.59
C SER A 488 24.19 2.58 30.59
N THR A 489 23.14 2.59 29.75
CA THR A 489 22.89 1.55 28.74
C THR A 489 23.90 1.54 27.58
N GLY A 490 24.61 2.64 27.34
CA GLY A 490 25.53 2.78 26.21
C GLY A 490 24.86 2.79 24.82
N TRP A 491 23.53 2.93 24.75
CA TRP A 491 22.76 2.84 23.49
C TRP A 491 22.86 4.10 22.61
N GLN A 492 23.21 5.25 23.21
CA GLN A 492 23.12 6.54 22.54
C GLN A 492 23.90 6.64 21.22
N PRO A 493 25.16 6.18 21.09
CA PRO A 493 25.87 6.25 19.81
C PRO A 493 25.15 5.51 18.68
N LEU A 494 24.49 4.39 18.98
CA LEU A 494 23.73 3.62 18.00
C LEU A 494 22.42 4.33 17.59
N PHE A 495 21.73 4.96 18.54
CA PHE A 495 20.54 5.78 18.22
C PHE A 495 20.90 7.03 17.40
N VAL A 496 22.02 7.69 17.70
CA VAL A 496 22.53 8.82 16.90
C VAL A 496 22.87 8.37 15.49
N THR A 497 23.54 7.23 15.34
CA THR A 497 23.84 6.63 14.03
C THR A 497 22.56 6.33 13.25
N ALA A 498 21.55 5.74 13.92
CA ALA A 498 20.26 5.48 13.31
C ALA A 498 19.56 6.78 12.83
N ALA A 499 19.66 7.86 13.59
CA ALA A 499 19.14 9.17 13.22
C ALA A 499 19.87 9.75 12.00
N ILE A 500 21.21 9.66 11.93
CA ILE A 500 21.99 10.07 10.75
C ILE A 500 21.52 9.30 9.51
N GLY A 501 21.33 7.98 9.62
CA GLY A 501 20.78 7.17 8.53
C GLY A 501 19.43 7.67 8.04
N SER A 502 18.53 8.06 8.97
CA SER A 502 17.22 8.62 8.61
C SER A 502 17.31 9.97 7.88
N LEU A 503 18.30 10.81 8.19
CA LEU A 503 18.57 12.06 7.46
C LEU A 503 19.09 11.79 6.05
N ILE A 504 19.92 10.76 5.86
CA ILE A 504 20.37 10.34 4.52
C ILE A 504 19.16 9.85 3.69
N ILE A 505 18.23 9.13 4.31
CA ILE A 505 16.96 8.75 3.64
C ILE A 505 16.16 10.01 3.27
N ALA A 506 16.13 11.04 4.11
CA ALA A 506 15.45 12.30 3.80
C ALA A 506 16.04 12.99 2.56
N VAL A 507 17.37 12.95 2.40
CA VAL A 507 18.04 13.40 1.16
C VAL A 507 17.63 12.53 -0.04
N GLY A 508 17.44 11.23 0.15
CA GLY A 508 16.90 10.32 -0.87
C GLY A 508 15.49 10.69 -1.31
N VAL A 509 14.59 10.98 -0.36
CA VAL A 509 13.23 11.47 -0.62
C VAL A 509 13.28 12.80 -1.38
N PHE A 510 14.15 13.73 -0.97
CA PHE A 510 14.37 14.99 -1.69
C PHE A 510 14.76 14.75 -3.16
N PHE A 511 15.68 13.82 -3.43
CA PHE A 511 16.03 13.47 -4.82
C PHE A 511 14.88 12.85 -5.61
N GLN A 512 13.97 12.11 -4.98
CA GLN A 512 12.77 11.58 -5.64
C GLN A 512 11.79 12.71 -6.03
N VAL A 513 11.55 13.64 -5.10
CA VAL A 513 10.70 14.81 -5.40
C VAL A 513 11.33 15.67 -6.49
N LEU A 514 12.65 15.88 -6.42
CA LEU A 514 13.40 16.60 -7.44
C LEU A 514 13.32 15.88 -8.80
N GLN A 515 13.47 14.55 -8.82
CA GLN A 515 13.32 13.75 -10.03
C GLN A 515 11.97 13.98 -10.69
N LEU A 516 10.87 13.90 -9.92
CA LEU A 516 9.52 14.15 -10.43
C LEU A 516 9.39 15.57 -10.98
N TRP A 517 9.86 16.57 -10.23
CA TRP A 517 9.77 17.98 -10.64
C TRP A 517 10.53 18.26 -11.94
N VAL A 518 11.80 17.85 -12.04
CA VAL A 518 12.61 18.07 -13.25
C VAL A 518 12.03 17.28 -14.44
N SER A 519 11.57 16.04 -14.22
CA SER A 519 10.96 15.24 -15.29
C SER A 519 9.65 15.84 -15.79
N ILE A 520 8.80 16.39 -14.92
CA ILE A 520 7.57 17.08 -15.32
C ILE A 520 7.90 18.36 -16.11
N LYS A 521 8.92 19.11 -15.69
CA LYS A 521 9.38 20.32 -16.38
C LYS A 521 9.89 20.02 -17.79
N HIS A 522 10.68 18.96 -17.95
CA HIS A 522 11.28 18.53 -19.22
C HIS A 522 10.48 17.44 -19.94
N ARG A 523 9.18 17.28 -19.61
CA ARG A 523 8.34 16.19 -20.14
C ARG A 523 8.25 16.10 -21.66
N LYS A 524 8.49 17.21 -22.37
CA LYS A 524 8.44 17.25 -23.84
C LYS A 524 9.68 16.62 -24.49
N GLU A 525 10.82 16.64 -23.80
CA GLU A 525 12.10 16.11 -24.31
C GLU A 525 12.16 14.59 -24.16
N ASN A 526 11.54 14.04 -23.11
CA ASN A 526 11.60 12.62 -22.76
C ASN A 526 10.28 11.87 -23.04
N ARG A 527 9.51 12.31 -24.05
CA ARG A 527 8.21 11.68 -24.38
C ARG A 527 8.42 10.26 -24.90
N ASP A 528 7.53 9.37 -24.48
CA ASP A 528 7.39 8.06 -25.09
C ASP A 528 6.45 8.18 -26.29
N THR A 529 7.00 8.04 -27.50
CA THR A 529 6.25 8.11 -28.76
C THR A 529 5.86 6.74 -29.30
N THR A 530 6.41 5.65 -28.75
CA THR A 530 6.16 4.29 -29.27
C THR A 530 5.12 3.54 -28.44
N GLY A 531 4.92 3.95 -27.18
CA GLY A 531 4.16 3.17 -26.20
C GLY A 531 4.98 2.08 -25.52
N ASP A 532 6.22 1.85 -25.99
CA ASP A 532 7.16 0.85 -25.51
C ASP A 532 8.59 1.42 -25.41
N PRO A 533 8.89 2.19 -24.35
CA PRO A 533 10.18 2.88 -24.20
C PRO A 533 11.29 1.92 -23.74
N TRP A 534 10.93 0.73 -23.27
CA TRP A 534 11.86 -0.23 -22.66
C TRP A 534 12.08 -1.47 -23.52
N ASP A 535 11.37 -1.61 -24.65
CA ASP A 535 11.26 -2.86 -25.38
C ASP A 535 10.74 -3.98 -24.44
N GLY A 536 9.52 -3.77 -23.93
CA GLY A 536 8.80 -4.59 -22.96
C GLY A 536 8.25 -5.89 -23.54
N ARG A 537 7.76 -6.79 -22.68
CA ARG A 537 7.36 -8.16 -23.06
C ARG A 537 5.85 -8.41 -23.06
N THR A 538 5.11 -7.61 -22.31
CA THR A 538 3.71 -7.82 -21.92
C THR A 538 2.77 -6.78 -22.56
N LEU A 539 1.45 -7.04 -22.50
CA LEU A 539 0.44 -6.33 -23.29
C LEU A 539 0.27 -4.84 -22.94
N GLU A 540 0.65 -4.40 -21.75
CA GLU A 540 0.58 -2.98 -21.38
C GLU A 540 1.50 -2.11 -22.25
N TRP A 541 2.55 -2.68 -22.83
CA TRP A 541 3.46 -2.01 -23.77
C TRP A 541 2.99 -2.08 -25.22
N ALA A 542 1.93 -2.85 -25.51
CA ALA A 542 1.32 -2.90 -26.84
C ALA A 542 0.36 -1.72 -27.11
N THR A 543 -0.03 -1.00 -26.07
CA THR A 543 -0.85 0.22 -26.16
C THR A 543 0.03 1.47 -26.00
N THR A 544 -0.56 2.63 -26.20
CA THR A 544 0.11 3.93 -26.24
C THR A 544 0.48 4.40 -24.83
N SER A 545 1.25 5.50 -24.73
CA SER A 545 1.71 6.05 -23.45
C SER A 545 1.37 7.55 -23.36
N PRO A 546 0.38 7.96 -22.55
CA PRO A 546 -0.55 7.12 -21.78
C PRO A 546 -1.58 6.39 -22.67
N PRO A 547 -2.16 5.26 -22.22
CA PRO A 547 -3.19 4.53 -22.97
C PRO A 547 -4.47 5.34 -23.18
N PRO A 548 -5.26 5.06 -24.23
CA PRO A 548 -6.60 5.61 -24.37
C PRO A 548 -7.50 5.10 -23.24
N PHE A 549 -8.62 5.80 -23.00
CA PHE A 549 -9.53 5.48 -21.91
C PHE A 549 -10.15 4.06 -22.00
N TYR A 550 -10.26 3.50 -23.21
CA TYR A 550 -10.71 2.12 -23.48
C TYR A 550 -9.57 1.07 -23.54
N ASN A 551 -8.31 1.45 -23.28
CA ASN A 551 -7.09 0.64 -23.35
C ASN A 551 -6.72 0.08 -24.73
N PHE A 552 -7.55 -0.82 -25.28
CA PHE A 552 -7.34 -1.49 -26.55
C PHE A 552 -8.59 -1.34 -27.43
N ALA A 553 -8.41 -0.83 -28.65
CA ALA A 553 -9.49 -0.73 -29.63
C ALA A 553 -10.00 -2.13 -29.99
N PHE A 554 -9.08 -3.05 -30.32
CA PHE A 554 -9.35 -4.46 -30.54
C PHE A 554 -8.85 -5.30 -29.36
N THR A 555 -9.66 -6.24 -28.89
CA THR A 555 -9.24 -7.17 -27.85
C THR A 555 -8.08 -8.05 -28.39
N PRO A 556 -6.91 -8.05 -27.73
CA PRO A 556 -5.77 -8.81 -28.23
C PRO A 556 -6.00 -10.33 -28.10
N GLU A 557 -5.51 -11.10 -29.08
CA GLU A 557 -5.50 -12.56 -29.00
C GLU A 557 -4.12 -13.06 -28.58
N VAL A 558 -4.07 -13.89 -27.52
CA VAL A 558 -2.82 -14.33 -26.92
C VAL A 558 -2.55 -15.80 -27.23
N HIS A 559 -1.38 -16.09 -27.81
CA HIS A 559 -0.95 -17.46 -28.13
C HIS A 559 0.22 -17.96 -27.28
N GLY A 560 0.96 -17.05 -26.64
CA GLY A 560 2.16 -17.32 -25.86
C GLY A 560 2.13 -16.66 -24.49
N ARG A 561 3.19 -16.87 -23.70
CA ARG A 561 3.32 -16.27 -22.35
C ARG A 561 3.76 -14.81 -22.42
N ASP A 562 4.76 -14.51 -23.25
CA ASP A 562 5.27 -13.15 -23.43
C ASP A 562 4.57 -12.56 -24.67
N ALA A 563 3.26 -12.28 -24.54
CA ALA A 563 2.37 -12.02 -25.67
C ALA A 563 2.88 -10.92 -26.61
N PHE A 564 3.27 -9.76 -26.07
CA PHE A 564 3.73 -8.64 -26.89
C PHE A 564 5.14 -8.87 -27.46
N TRP A 565 6.01 -9.60 -26.74
CA TRP A 565 7.30 -10.01 -27.27
C TRP A 565 7.15 -10.92 -28.49
N ASP A 566 6.23 -11.89 -28.41
CA ASP A 566 5.94 -12.78 -29.53
C ASP A 566 5.29 -12.01 -30.69
N MET A 567 4.43 -11.01 -30.42
CA MET A 567 3.87 -10.12 -31.46
C MET A 567 4.93 -9.30 -32.19
N LYS A 568 5.95 -8.79 -31.47
CA LYS A 568 7.04 -7.98 -32.06
C LYS A 568 7.99 -8.79 -32.94
N TYR A 569 8.34 -10.00 -32.49
CA TYR A 569 9.44 -10.77 -33.08
C TYR A 569 9.00 -12.02 -33.84
N SER A 570 7.74 -12.43 -33.75
CA SER A 570 7.23 -13.49 -34.62
C SER A 570 6.92 -12.94 -36.01
N LYS A 571 7.04 -13.79 -37.05
CA LYS A 571 6.66 -13.44 -38.43
C LYS A 571 5.14 -13.28 -38.62
N ARG A 572 4.33 -13.46 -37.57
CA ARG A 572 2.88 -13.25 -37.62
C ARG A 572 2.61 -11.77 -37.43
N LYS A 573 2.58 -11.01 -38.53
CA LYS A 573 2.06 -9.63 -38.50
C LYS A 573 0.60 -9.68 -38.07
N PRO A 574 0.18 -9.00 -36.99
CA PRO A 574 -1.21 -8.65 -36.85
C PRO A 574 -1.46 -7.43 -37.74
N LEU A 575 -1.73 -7.66 -39.02
CA LEU A 575 -2.46 -6.67 -39.80
C LEU A 575 -3.92 -6.85 -39.41
N ASP A 576 -4.28 -6.28 -38.27
CA ASP A 576 -5.68 -6.20 -37.89
C ASP A 576 -6.33 -5.10 -38.74
N ASN A 577 -6.62 -5.45 -39.99
CA ASN A 577 -7.33 -4.61 -40.96
C ASN A 577 -8.86 -4.67 -40.73
N ARG A 578 -9.30 -5.18 -39.57
CA ARG A 578 -10.71 -5.19 -39.22
C ARG A 578 -11.20 -3.75 -39.06
N PRO A 579 -12.43 -3.44 -39.49
CA PRO A 579 -13.03 -2.14 -39.22
C PRO A 579 -13.16 -1.94 -37.70
N TYR A 580 -13.01 -0.70 -37.24
CA TYR A 580 -13.29 -0.37 -35.85
C TYR A 580 -14.77 -0.59 -35.53
N GLU A 581 -15.06 -0.98 -34.29
CA GLU A 581 -16.40 -1.25 -33.79
C GLU A 581 -16.74 -0.31 -32.65
N ASP A 582 -18.05 -0.12 -32.40
CA ASP A 582 -18.52 0.65 -31.25
C ASP A 582 -18.06 0.00 -29.93
N ILE A 583 -17.45 0.79 -29.03
CA ILE A 583 -16.94 0.30 -27.75
C ILE A 583 -17.89 0.71 -26.62
N HIS A 584 -18.45 -0.29 -25.94
CA HIS A 584 -19.24 -0.08 -24.73
C HIS A 584 -18.35 0.28 -23.53
N MET A 585 -18.61 1.42 -22.89
CA MET A 585 -17.85 1.92 -21.73
C MET A 585 -18.77 2.35 -20.58
N PRO A 586 -18.33 2.21 -19.32
CA PRO A 586 -19.08 2.70 -18.16
C PRO A 586 -19.03 4.23 -18.05
N SER A 587 -20.16 4.85 -17.72
CA SER A 587 -20.24 6.29 -17.48
C SER A 587 -19.69 6.67 -16.10
N ASN A 588 -19.15 7.88 -15.99
CA ASN A 588 -18.73 8.46 -14.71
C ASN A 588 -19.89 8.56 -13.71
N SER A 589 -19.56 8.52 -12.42
CA SER A 589 -20.54 8.48 -11.33
C SER A 589 -20.00 9.14 -10.07
N GLY A 590 -20.75 10.11 -9.53
CA GLY A 590 -20.41 10.75 -8.25
C GLY A 590 -20.73 9.91 -7.01
N ILE A 591 -21.39 8.76 -7.16
CA ILE A 591 -21.83 7.92 -6.03
C ILE A 591 -20.66 7.44 -5.17
N GLY A 592 -19.52 7.10 -5.79
CA GLY A 592 -18.32 6.71 -5.03
C GLY A 592 -17.89 7.80 -4.05
N PHE A 593 -17.82 9.04 -4.53
CA PHE A 593 -17.48 10.21 -3.72
C PHE A 593 -18.50 10.46 -2.61
N TYR A 594 -19.80 10.45 -2.94
CA TYR A 594 -20.86 10.65 -1.94
C TYR A 594 -20.83 9.60 -0.83
N ILE A 595 -20.64 8.32 -1.17
CA ILE A 595 -20.51 7.24 -0.18
C ILE A 595 -19.26 7.49 0.69
N GLY A 596 -18.11 7.83 0.11
CA GLY A 596 -16.91 8.16 0.87
C GLY A 596 -17.10 9.32 1.85
N VAL A 597 -17.72 10.41 1.40
CA VAL A 597 -18.03 11.57 2.27
C VAL A 597 -18.99 11.17 3.39
N LEU A 598 -20.06 10.45 3.08
CA LEU A 598 -21.03 9.99 4.09
C LEU A 598 -20.40 9.00 5.09
N SER A 599 -19.50 8.11 4.64
CA SER A 599 -18.74 7.23 5.53
C SER A 599 -17.77 8.01 6.41
N CYS A 600 -17.14 9.07 5.90
CA CYS A 600 -16.30 9.97 6.69
C CYS A 600 -17.12 10.74 7.75
N ILE A 601 -18.32 11.19 7.42
CA ILE A 601 -19.22 11.83 8.40
C ILE A 601 -19.71 10.81 9.43
N GLY A 602 -20.08 9.60 8.98
CA GLY A 602 -20.64 8.55 9.83
C GLY A 602 -19.64 8.00 10.85
N GLY A 603 -18.40 7.71 10.46
CA GLY A 603 -17.39 7.28 11.43
C GLY A 603 -16.96 8.43 12.36
N PHE A 604 -16.91 9.69 11.91
CA PHE A 604 -16.66 10.84 12.79
C PHE A 604 -17.77 10.96 13.84
N ALA A 605 -19.01 10.72 13.43
CA ALA A 605 -20.14 10.65 14.34
C ALA A 605 -19.98 9.51 15.36
N PHE A 606 -19.51 8.33 14.98
CA PHE A 606 -19.23 7.26 15.95
C PHE A 606 -18.10 7.60 16.92
N VAL A 607 -16.97 8.14 16.42
CA VAL A 607 -15.83 8.58 17.25
C VAL A 607 -16.28 9.57 18.33
N TRP A 608 -17.17 10.50 17.98
CA TRP A 608 -17.64 11.54 18.88
C TRP A 608 -19.00 11.24 19.52
N HIS A 609 -19.54 10.02 19.40
CA HIS A 609 -20.83 9.62 19.97
C HIS A 609 -22.04 10.46 19.51
N MET A 610 -22.03 10.92 18.26
CA MET A 610 -23.12 11.65 17.61
C MET A 610 -24.08 10.69 16.87
N PHE A 611 -24.79 9.83 17.60
CA PHE A 611 -25.54 8.71 17.00
C PHE A 611 -26.61 9.12 15.97
N TRP A 612 -27.25 10.28 16.14
CA TRP A 612 -28.21 10.80 15.16
C TRP A 612 -27.54 11.05 13.81
N LEU A 613 -26.32 11.61 13.81
CA LEU A 613 -25.55 11.89 12.60
C LEU A 613 -25.05 10.60 11.97
N ALA A 614 -24.62 9.63 12.78
CA ALA A 614 -24.24 8.30 12.30
C ALA A 614 -25.42 7.61 11.58
N GLY A 615 -26.62 7.68 12.17
CA GLY A 615 -27.84 7.16 11.55
C GLY A 615 -28.19 7.83 10.22
N LEU A 616 -28.09 9.17 10.15
CA LEU A 616 -28.29 9.91 8.90
C LEU A 616 -27.25 9.57 7.83
N SER A 617 -25.99 9.38 8.20
CA SER A 617 -24.93 8.96 7.28
C SER A 617 -25.19 7.58 6.69
N VAL A 618 -25.59 6.61 7.51
CA VAL A 618 -25.94 5.25 7.05
C VAL A 618 -27.16 5.30 6.12
N LEU A 619 -28.20 6.03 6.50
CA LEU A 619 -29.39 6.21 5.67
C LEU A 619 -29.03 6.87 4.33
N GLY A 620 -28.16 7.89 4.34
CA GLY A 620 -27.67 8.55 3.14
C GLY A 620 -26.90 7.60 2.21
N ILE A 621 -26.09 6.69 2.77
CA ILE A 621 -25.39 5.66 1.98
C ILE A 621 -26.40 4.72 1.32
N ILE A 622 -27.41 4.24 2.07
CA ILE A 622 -28.47 3.37 1.55
C ILE A 622 -29.24 4.09 0.43
N ILE A 623 -29.66 5.34 0.65
CA ILE A 623 -30.33 6.16 -0.36
C ILE A 623 -29.45 6.35 -1.59
N SER A 624 -28.15 6.61 -1.44
CA SER A 624 -27.21 6.75 -2.56
C SER A 624 -27.12 5.46 -3.40
N LEU A 625 -27.14 4.30 -2.74
CA LEU A 625 -27.15 3.00 -3.40
C LEU A 625 -28.48 2.73 -4.10
N ILE A 626 -29.61 3.04 -3.48
CA ILE A 626 -30.95 2.90 -4.09
C ILE A 626 -31.07 3.85 -5.30
N ALA A 627 -30.61 5.09 -5.19
CA ALA A 627 -30.60 6.06 -6.28
C ALA A 627 -29.77 5.56 -7.48
N ARG A 628 -28.67 4.83 -7.24
CA ARG A 628 -27.90 4.20 -8.31
C ARG A 628 -28.72 3.17 -9.08
N LEU A 629 -29.55 2.37 -8.39
CA LEU A 629 -30.40 1.36 -9.04
C LEU A 629 -31.42 2.00 -10.00
N GLY A 630 -31.83 3.24 -9.74
CA GLY A 630 -32.71 4.02 -10.61
C GLY A 630 -32.04 4.66 -11.84
N ASN A 631 -30.70 4.57 -12.00
CA ASN A 631 -30.00 5.20 -13.11
C ASN A 631 -30.24 4.47 -14.44
N LYS A 632 -30.89 5.15 -15.39
CA LYS A 632 -31.21 4.61 -16.72
C LYS A 632 -30.06 4.65 -17.74
N HIS A 633 -29.00 5.42 -17.48
CA HIS A 633 -27.87 5.59 -18.40
C HIS A 633 -26.51 5.32 -17.71
N PRO A 634 -26.27 4.09 -17.21
CA PRO A 634 -25.01 3.74 -16.54
C PRO A 634 -23.82 3.55 -17.49
N HIS A 635 -24.07 3.50 -18.81
CA HIS A 635 -23.07 3.21 -19.83
C HIS A 635 -23.26 4.11 -21.05
N TYR A 636 -22.24 4.18 -21.89
CA TYR A 636 -22.24 4.85 -23.18
C TYR A 636 -21.46 4.03 -24.22
N TYR A 637 -21.62 4.38 -25.49
CA TYR A 637 -20.87 3.78 -26.59
C TYR A 637 -19.95 4.83 -27.21
N VAL A 638 -18.67 4.48 -27.34
CA VAL A 638 -17.72 5.22 -28.18
C VAL A 638 -17.92 4.73 -29.60
N LYS A 639 -18.20 5.64 -30.53
CA LYS A 639 -18.49 5.28 -31.92
C LYS A 639 -17.23 4.86 -32.68
N ALA A 640 -17.37 3.94 -33.64
CA ALA A 640 -16.25 3.41 -34.41
C ALA A 640 -15.40 4.50 -35.11
N ASP A 641 -16.03 5.56 -35.62
CA ASP A 641 -15.37 6.73 -36.24
C ASP A 641 -14.55 7.53 -35.21
N GLU A 642 -15.07 7.66 -33.98
CA GLU A 642 -14.32 8.27 -32.89
C GLU A 642 -13.11 7.43 -32.47
N VAL A 643 -13.27 6.10 -32.41
CA VAL A 643 -12.16 5.17 -32.15
C VAL A 643 -11.10 5.30 -33.24
N GLU A 644 -11.49 5.27 -34.52
CA GLU A 644 -10.58 5.43 -35.66
C GLU A 644 -9.80 6.75 -35.60
N ARG A 645 -10.50 7.85 -35.25
CA ARG A 645 -9.88 9.17 -35.09
C ARG A 645 -8.83 9.17 -33.97
N ILE A 646 -9.11 8.54 -32.84
CA ILE A 646 -8.17 8.44 -31.70
C ILE A 646 -6.96 7.59 -32.10
N GLU A 647 -7.18 6.42 -32.70
CA GLU A 647 -6.12 5.50 -33.10
C GLU A 647 -5.23 6.11 -34.21
N THR A 648 -5.82 6.76 -35.20
CA THR A 648 -5.08 7.44 -36.28
C THR A 648 -4.25 8.60 -35.74
N ARG A 649 -4.82 9.42 -34.84
CA ARG A 649 -4.07 10.50 -34.19
C ARG A 649 -2.88 9.95 -33.43
N THR A 650 -3.03 8.79 -32.79
CA THR A 650 -1.96 8.22 -31.97
C THR A 650 -0.89 7.51 -32.78
N ARG A 651 -1.23 6.93 -33.95
CA ARG A 651 -0.24 6.40 -34.90
C ARG A 651 0.63 7.49 -35.54
N ASN A 652 0.11 8.71 -35.65
CA ASN A 652 0.77 9.85 -36.30
C ASN A 652 1.51 10.79 -35.33
N ALA A 653 1.39 10.59 -34.02
CA ALA A 653 1.98 11.42 -32.96
C ALA A 653 3.26 10.79 -32.40
#